data_AF-A0A8H3CB57-F1
#
_entry.id   AF-A0A8H3CB57-F1
#
_cell.length_a   1.000
_cell.length_b   1.000
_cell.length_c   1.000
_cell.angle_alpha   90.00
_cell.angle_beta   90.00
_cell.angle_gamma   90.00
#
_symmetry.space_group_name_H-M   'P 1'
#
loop_
_entity.id
_entity.type
_entity.pdbx_description
1 polymer ?
#
loop_
_entity_poly.entity_id
_entity_poly.type
_entity_poly.pdbx_seq_one_letter_code
_entity_poly.pdbx_strand_id
1 'polypeptide(L)'
;MKEILAGLVHMHSFDPPIAHGDLKLASCLKSHARQSSNLRQANLLLSFDGIIKLCDFGQARFRNDQRGLASDASTTFESTHRFMSPELFVASPKVRPTNLSDVWAYGCVALQLLSRLMPYHTIKNEHMVPSAIMSGRSPSSKPEKPHAPRCLNNYLWNVIEWCWRPLEYRPTASRLLDELNRLIDSNLIDISSFTPDRMSLDFDGTMPSWPDNIVDFGDQGLSPNRKILCRGNRAELWVHQETSVTTQVVTTYVVKAPIPPTRLRPRKTKLDPFQYLLRRIVRERYSLQHQNIVEMIGIDTSFGIYAGLVFEFCENLSLRSYKSNQFFDQLDLLRHAVQMLEGLHYLHTFPTPIAHGDLNPSNIMVDGRGTLKLSTFSLSQIIISIPQAESSQPSADRIEVIRYLSPEMLSDSAMPSIRSDIWAYGCILFWLFSSLEPYHETKREYDVERLIQRGVLPNDAQVLREETEVDGRFRQNRQREWLFNGISDRAENCWSPSGWPTANDLLIFVRELSSEMDELEDTSTWMSRVSNLSGSVIRPPILWVQGGSTSGSWRYPKASRLNPDPRTTKISMSWTKASFKRGFFRSRTEVIIKFSMSGQSSTGSSHQIASRSAVKHEIAILMQLQHSNVCSLWGYEEDTFGSPSSPAIVTEFCPNGTLGEMENILNGVSYLHEKVTDGIIVHGNLNMDTSVVVDKDGTAKIRNFEFAFQYAHNKSPGIVATVIRAPALAPMPSRWHPPEMFLETLGSDGSLMTQYNDLWAVGCLLAAICSSLEPYSGTDIPAVFSRIANKDKPYSRGDCSHRGVWNIAERLWGASIIDRISASDALREIAQYIN
;
A
#
# COMPACT_ATOMS: atom_id res chain seq x y z
N MET A 1 -15.05 38.85 -16.37
CA MET A 1 -16.26 39.32 -17.11
C MET A 1 -16.19 40.82 -17.44
N LYS A 2 -16.14 41.74 -16.47
CA LYS A 2 -16.02 43.20 -16.73
C LYS A 2 -14.88 43.58 -17.67
N GLU A 3 -13.69 43.01 -17.42
CA GLU A 3 -12.47 43.31 -18.20
C GLU A 3 -12.57 42.83 -19.66
N ILE A 4 -13.27 41.72 -19.89
CA ILE A 4 -13.52 41.21 -21.25
C ILE A 4 -14.43 42.19 -22.00
N LEU A 5 -15.50 42.67 -21.35
CA LEU A 5 -16.38 43.68 -21.93
C LEU A 5 -15.65 45.01 -22.16
N ALA A 6 -14.82 45.48 -21.23
CA ALA A 6 -14.02 46.68 -21.40
C ALA A 6 -13.08 46.59 -22.61
N GLY A 7 -12.45 45.42 -22.80
CA GLY A 7 -11.63 45.13 -23.98
C GLY A 7 -12.43 45.15 -25.29
N LEU A 8 -13.62 44.52 -25.30
CA LEU A 8 -14.51 44.55 -26.47
C LEU A 8 -15.03 45.97 -26.75
N VAL A 9 -15.41 46.74 -25.74
CA VAL A 9 -15.81 48.15 -25.87
C VAL A 9 -14.72 48.97 -26.55
N HIS A 10 -13.47 48.79 -26.10
CA HIS A 10 -12.33 49.45 -26.70
C HIS A 10 -12.17 49.07 -28.18
N MET A 11 -12.20 47.78 -28.52
CA MET A 11 -12.10 47.30 -29.90
C MET A 11 -13.26 47.77 -30.80
N HIS A 12 -14.48 47.79 -30.26
CA HIS A 12 -15.68 48.21 -30.98
C HIS A 12 -15.76 49.73 -31.16
N SER A 13 -14.95 50.51 -30.42
CA SER A 13 -14.89 51.97 -30.50
C SER A 13 -13.92 52.54 -31.54
N PHE A 14 -13.07 51.71 -32.15
CA PHE A 14 -12.19 52.14 -33.25
C PHE A 14 -13.00 52.59 -34.47
N ASP A 15 -12.42 53.48 -35.29
CA ASP A 15 -13.00 53.89 -36.58
C ASP A 15 -12.07 53.47 -37.74
N PRO A 16 -12.44 52.48 -38.58
CA PRO A 16 -13.67 51.70 -38.51
C PRO A 16 -13.65 50.63 -37.38
N PRO A 17 -14.80 50.22 -36.83
CA PRO A 17 -14.88 49.27 -35.71
C PRO A 17 -14.23 47.93 -36.00
N ILE A 18 -13.55 47.38 -34.99
CA ILE A 18 -12.83 46.10 -35.08
C ILE A 18 -13.61 45.04 -34.30
N ALA A 19 -14.04 43.97 -34.96
CA ALA A 19 -14.56 42.77 -34.30
C ALA A 19 -13.41 41.79 -34.01
N HIS A 20 -13.43 41.14 -32.84
CA HIS A 20 -12.43 40.15 -32.45
C HIS A 20 -12.57 38.86 -33.25
N GLY A 21 -13.79 38.33 -33.37
CA GLY A 21 -14.15 37.29 -34.32
C GLY A 21 -13.78 35.85 -33.99
N ASP A 22 -13.20 35.59 -32.82
CA ASP A 22 -12.96 34.24 -32.31
C ASP A 22 -12.94 34.26 -30.77
N LEU A 23 -13.89 34.95 -30.14
CA LEU A 23 -13.89 35.09 -28.68
C LEU A 23 -14.30 33.76 -28.01
N LYS A 24 -13.30 32.97 -27.62
CA LYS A 24 -13.48 31.72 -26.89
C LYS A 24 -12.47 31.60 -25.76
N LEU A 25 -12.88 30.93 -24.69
CA LEU A 25 -11.91 30.38 -23.76
C LEU A 25 -11.22 29.21 -24.47
N ALA A 26 -9.90 29.08 -24.32
CA ALA A 26 -9.28 27.80 -24.64
C ALA A 26 -10.02 26.70 -23.87
N SER A 27 -10.02 25.48 -24.39
CA SER A 27 -10.42 24.30 -23.60
C SER A 27 -9.63 24.19 -22.28
N CYS A 28 -8.58 25.01 -22.08
CA CYS A 28 -8.03 25.38 -20.78
C CYS A 28 -8.98 26.23 -19.93
N LEU A 29 -9.92 25.57 -19.26
CA LEU A 29 -10.31 25.95 -17.90
C LEU A 29 -9.95 24.85 -16.91
N LYS A 30 -8.75 24.27 -17.02
CA LYS A 30 -7.88 24.07 -15.84
C LYS A 30 -6.54 24.78 -16.04
N SER A 31 -6.20 25.48 -14.96
CA SER A 31 -5.58 26.79 -14.91
C SER A 31 -4.11 26.74 -15.30
N HIS A 32 -3.68 27.62 -16.22
CA HIS A 32 -2.31 27.67 -16.71
C HIS A 32 -1.87 29.08 -17.08
N ALA A 33 -0.62 29.43 -16.74
CA ALA A 33 0.29 30.28 -17.53
C ALA A 33 1.58 30.56 -16.71
N ARG A 34 2.82 30.24 -17.13
CA ARG A 34 3.39 29.87 -18.44
C ARG A 34 4.76 29.18 -18.26
N GLN A 35 5.20 28.33 -19.20
CA GLN A 35 5.83 28.76 -20.48
C GLN A 35 6.48 27.59 -21.26
N SER A 36 5.78 26.95 -22.22
CA SER A 36 6.45 26.50 -23.45
C SER A 36 5.53 26.72 -24.65
N SER A 37 6.14 27.31 -25.68
CA SER A 37 5.99 27.13 -27.13
C SER A 37 4.63 26.87 -27.82
N ASN A 38 3.51 26.57 -27.17
CA ASN A 38 2.19 26.39 -27.80
C ASN A 38 1.17 27.46 -27.36
N LEU A 39 1.59 28.73 -27.36
CA LEU A 39 0.73 29.91 -27.14
C LEU A 39 -0.18 30.25 -28.34
N ARG A 40 -0.56 29.30 -29.20
CA ARG A 40 -1.22 29.59 -30.49
C ARG A 40 -2.76 29.48 -30.51
N GLN A 41 -3.48 29.19 -29.40
CA GLN A 41 -4.93 28.89 -29.48
C GLN A 41 -5.80 29.36 -28.27
N ALA A 42 -5.38 30.39 -27.52
CA ALA A 42 -6.19 30.95 -26.42
C ALA A 42 -6.37 32.47 -26.58
N ASN A 43 -7.62 32.94 -26.59
CA ASN A 43 -7.94 34.32 -27.00
C ASN A 43 -8.27 35.26 -25.82
N LEU A 44 -8.19 34.72 -24.60
CA LEU A 44 -8.28 35.43 -23.32
C LEU A 44 -7.13 34.96 -22.41
N LEU A 45 -6.30 35.90 -21.94
CA LEU A 45 -5.13 35.65 -21.07
C LEU A 45 -5.27 36.41 -19.76
N LEU A 46 -5.10 35.73 -18.63
CA LEU A 46 -5.00 36.38 -17.32
C LEU A 46 -3.55 36.85 -17.08
N SER A 47 -3.32 38.14 -16.81
CA SER A 47 -2.01 38.64 -16.39
C SER A 47 -1.77 38.41 -14.89
N PHE A 48 -0.50 38.53 -14.48
CA PHE A 48 -0.01 38.22 -13.12
C PHE A 48 -0.63 39.08 -12.01
N ASP A 49 -1.22 40.22 -12.36
CA ASP A 49 -1.96 41.16 -11.53
C ASP A 49 -3.47 40.86 -11.45
N GLY A 50 -3.92 39.75 -12.04
CA GLY A 50 -5.32 39.32 -12.04
C GLY A 50 -6.19 39.98 -13.12
N ILE A 51 -5.59 40.69 -14.07
CA ILE A 51 -6.31 41.39 -15.15
C ILE A 51 -6.45 40.47 -16.38
N ILE A 52 -7.64 40.34 -16.93
CA ILE A 52 -7.89 39.60 -18.18
C ILE A 52 -7.55 40.48 -19.39
N LYS A 53 -6.74 39.95 -20.30
CA LYS A 53 -6.34 40.57 -21.57
C LYS A 53 -6.84 39.75 -22.76
N LEU A 54 -7.43 40.42 -23.74
CA LEU A 54 -7.79 39.82 -25.04
C LEU A 54 -6.54 39.59 -25.89
N CYS A 55 -6.50 38.50 -26.65
CA CYS A 55 -5.34 38.10 -27.45
C CYS A 55 -5.74 37.24 -28.65
N ASP A 56 -4.79 37.05 -29.57
CA ASP A 56 -4.99 36.38 -30.88
C ASP A 56 -6.00 37.10 -31.78
N PHE A 57 -5.48 38.10 -32.49
CA PHE A 57 -6.23 38.91 -33.47
C PHE A 57 -6.15 38.32 -34.89
N GLY A 58 -5.77 37.05 -35.05
CA GLY A 58 -5.60 36.41 -36.37
C GLY A 58 -6.83 36.51 -37.28
N GLN A 59 -8.03 36.55 -36.68
CA GLN A 59 -9.32 36.73 -37.34
C GLN A 59 -9.93 38.15 -37.18
N ALA A 60 -9.25 39.06 -36.48
CA ALA A 60 -9.72 40.45 -36.32
C ALA A 60 -9.61 41.20 -37.64
N ARG A 61 -10.66 41.92 -38.04
CA ARG A 61 -10.72 42.60 -39.34
C ARG A 61 -11.42 43.95 -39.23
N PHE A 62 -10.96 44.91 -40.03
CA PHE A 62 -11.65 46.18 -40.25
C PHE A 62 -12.90 45.95 -41.10
N ARG A 63 -13.97 46.69 -40.81
CA ARG A 63 -15.25 46.58 -41.52
C ARG A 63 -15.14 46.83 -43.04
N ASN A 64 -14.12 47.56 -43.51
CA ASN A 64 -14.00 48.03 -44.90
C ASN A 64 -12.88 47.40 -45.75
N ASP A 65 -12.14 46.39 -45.28
CA ASP A 65 -11.00 45.87 -46.06
C ASP A 65 -11.44 44.85 -47.14
N GLN A 66 -11.22 45.15 -48.43
CA GLN A 66 -11.60 44.32 -49.58
C GLN A 66 -10.43 43.51 -50.20
N ARG A 67 -9.21 43.58 -49.66
CA ARG A 67 -8.04 42.87 -50.26
C ARG A 67 -7.38 41.91 -49.27
N GLY A 68 -7.41 40.61 -49.57
CA GLY A 68 -6.59 39.61 -48.89
C GLY A 68 -7.14 38.19 -48.97
N LEU A 69 -6.41 37.31 -49.66
CA LEU A 69 -6.66 35.86 -49.78
C LEU A 69 -6.64 35.17 -48.40
N ALA A 70 -7.53 34.19 -48.23
CA ALA A 70 -7.63 33.38 -47.03
C ALA A 70 -6.34 32.60 -46.78
N SER A 71 -5.77 32.72 -45.58
CA SER A 71 -4.71 31.83 -45.12
C SER A 71 -5.33 30.55 -44.59
N ASP A 72 -5.02 29.42 -45.24
CA ASP A 72 -5.24 28.08 -44.72
C ASP A 72 -4.48 27.90 -43.40
N ALA A 73 -5.22 27.90 -42.29
CA ALA A 73 -4.74 27.44 -41.00
C ALA A 73 -5.64 26.29 -40.55
N SER A 74 -5.06 25.09 -40.49
CA SER A 74 -5.64 23.86 -40.00
C SER A 74 -5.98 23.96 -38.50
N THR A 75 -7.10 24.58 -38.17
CA THR A 75 -7.70 24.52 -36.82
C THR A 75 -8.71 23.37 -36.79
N THR A 76 -8.57 22.48 -35.82
CA THR A 76 -9.52 21.40 -35.48
C THR A 76 -10.96 21.90 -35.55
N PHE A 77 -11.68 21.45 -36.59
CA PHE A 77 -12.96 22.01 -37.04
C PHE A 77 -14.13 21.80 -36.06
N GLU A 78 -14.03 20.92 -35.06
CA GLU A 78 -15.23 20.46 -34.32
C GLU A 78 -15.60 21.29 -33.07
N SER A 79 -14.63 21.93 -32.38
CA SER A 79 -14.87 22.60 -31.08
C SER A 79 -15.17 24.10 -31.13
N THR A 80 -14.93 24.78 -32.26
CA THR A 80 -15.12 26.25 -32.39
C THR A 80 -16.57 26.64 -32.65
N HIS A 81 -17.39 25.75 -33.22
CA HIS A 81 -18.78 26.03 -33.59
C HIS A 81 -19.67 26.43 -32.40
N ARG A 82 -19.42 25.90 -31.20
CA ARG A 82 -20.23 26.12 -29.99
C ARG A 82 -20.26 27.59 -29.51
N PHE A 83 -19.26 28.39 -29.88
CA PHE A 83 -19.15 29.81 -29.50
C PHE A 83 -19.61 30.77 -30.59
N MET A 84 -19.85 30.27 -31.80
CA MET A 84 -20.25 31.07 -32.94
C MET A 84 -21.72 31.49 -32.86
N SER A 85 -22.02 32.69 -33.34
CA SER A 85 -23.38 33.22 -33.38
C SER A 85 -24.16 32.72 -34.61
N PRO A 86 -25.50 32.63 -34.54
CA PRO A 86 -26.33 32.10 -35.63
C PRO A 86 -26.13 32.81 -36.97
N GLU A 87 -25.94 34.14 -36.95
CA GLU A 87 -25.72 34.92 -38.17
C GLU A 87 -24.43 34.58 -38.93
N LEU A 88 -23.47 33.89 -38.31
CA LEU A 88 -22.26 33.40 -38.97
C LEU A 88 -22.49 32.10 -39.76
N PHE A 89 -23.62 31.40 -39.55
CA PHE A 89 -23.97 30.14 -40.23
C PHE A 89 -24.98 30.30 -41.37
N VAL A 90 -25.67 31.44 -41.46
CA VAL A 90 -26.85 31.62 -42.33
C VAL A 90 -26.50 32.06 -43.77
N ALA A 91 -25.26 32.48 -44.06
CA ALA A 91 -24.92 32.99 -45.40
C ALA A 91 -23.69 32.33 -46.05
N SER A 92 -23.83 32.05 -47.35
CA SER A 92 -22.84 31.51 -48.29
C SER A 92 -21.48 32.25 -48.26
N PRO A 93 -20.39 31.62 -48.71
CA PRO A 93 -19.13 31.57 -48.00
C PRO A 93 -18.40 32.92 -48.07
N LYS A 94 -18.53 33.76 -47.03
CA LYS A 94 -17.63 34.87 -46.63
C LYS A 94 -18.24 35.81 -45.57
N VAL A 95 -19.09 35.34 -44.65
CA VAL A 95 -19.62 36.20 -43.58
C VAL A 95 -18.51 36.49 -42.56
N ARG A 96 -18.29 37.77 -42.28
CA ARG A 96 -17.25 38.25 -41.38
C ARG A 96 -17.81 38.43 -39.96
N PRO A 97 -16.99 38.21 -38.91
CA PRO A 97 -17.40 38.55 -37.55
C PRO A 97 -17.75 40.03 -37.39
N THR A 98 -18.72 40.30 -36.52
CA THR A 98 -19.24 41.63 -36.18
C THR A 98 -19.07 41.91 -34.69
N ASN A 99 -19.20 43.19 -34.31
CA ASN A 99 -19.27 43.58 -32.91
C ASN A 99 -20.37 42.83 -32.14
N LEU A 100 -21.51 42.57 -32.78
CA LEU A 100 -22.60 41.81 -32.17
C LEU A 100 -22.33 40.30 -32.10
N SER A 101 -21.57 39.72 -33.03
CA SER A 101 -21.14 38.31 -32.91
C SER A 101 -20.16 38.11 -31.76
N ASP A 102 -19.30 39.09 -31.46
CA ASP A 102 -18.44 39.05 -30.27
C ASP A 102 -19.26 39.08 -28.97
N VAL A 103 -20.39 39.81 -28.95
CA VAL A 103 -21.30 39.83 -27.79
C VAL A 103 -21.93 38.47 -27.55
N TRP A 104 -22.31 37.74 -28.60
CA TRP A 104 -22.80 36.36 -28.47
C TRP A 104 -21.75 35.43 -27.87
N ALA A 105 -20.55 35.49 -28.42
CA ALA A 105 -19.40 34.71 -27.97
C ALA A 105 -19.02 35.07 -26.51
N TYR A 106 -19.17 36.34 -26.11
CA TYR A 106 -19.01 36.78 -24.73
C TYR A 106 -20.02 36.12 -23.79
N GLY A 107 -21.29 36.00 -24.20
CA GLY A 107 -22.31 35.28 -23.45
C GLY A 107 -21.93 33.81 -23.23
N CYS A 108 -21.42 33.14 -24.27
CA CYS A 108 -20.91 31.77 -24.19
C CYS A 108 -19.73 31.63 -23.21
N VAL A 109 -18.80 32.57 -23.26
CA VAL A 109 -17.65 32.67 -22.33
C VAL A 109 -18.12 32.92 -20.89
N ALA A 110 -19.11 33.79 -20.69
CA ALA A 110 -19.67 34.09 -19.37
C ALA A 110 -20.38 32.86 -18.75
N LEU A 111 -21.16 32.13 -19.54
CA LEU A 111 -21.75 30.85 -19.15
C LEU A 111 -20.65 29.89 -18.68
N GLN A 112 -19.64 29.67 -19.52
CA GLN A 112 -18.57 28.73 -19.23
C GLN A 112 -17.75 29.10 -17.98
N LEU A 113 -17.48 30.40 -17.77
CA LEU A 113 -16.77 30.89 -16.58
C LEU A 113 -17.55 30.62 -15.28
N LEU A 114 -18.87 30.84 -15.30
CA LEU A 114 -19.70 30.80 -14.10
C LEU A 114 -20.21 29.40 -13.77
N SER A 115 -20.59 28.60 -14.78
CA SER A 115 -21.23 27.29 -14.56
C SER A 115 -20.33 26.09 -14.84
N ARG A 116 -19.16 26.31 -15.46
CA ARG A 116 -18.28 25.26 -16.00
C ARG A 116 -18.94 24.38 -17.08
N LEU A 117 -20.07 24.82 -17.63
CA LEU A 117 -20.75 24.12 -18.71
C LEU A 117 -20.31 24.65 -20.07
N MET A 118 -20.13 23.75 -21.03
CA MET A 118 -19.93 24.13 -22.42
C MET A 118 -21.23 24.69 -23.04
N PRO A 119 -21.15 25.67 -23.95
CA PRO A 119 -22.30 26.05 -24.77
C PRO A 119 -22.88 24.83 -25.50
N TYR A 120 -24.20 24.69 -25.49
CA TYR A 120 -24.93 23.54 -26.02
C TYR A 120 -24.58 22.20 -25.35
N HIS A 121 -24.26 22.19 -24.05
CA HIS A 121 -23.93 20.97 -23.28
C HIS A 121 -25.00 19.88 -23.31
N THR A 122 -26.28 20.24 -23.53
CA THR A 122 -27.38 19.29 -23.64
C THR A 122 -27.39 18.50 -24.95
N ILE A 123 -26.62 18.93 -25.96
CA ILE A 123 -26.51 18.27 -27.26
C ILE A 123 -25.27 17.37 -27.24
N LYS A 124 -25.49 16.06 -27.06
CA LYS A 124 -24.42 15.05 -26.98
C LYS A 124 -23.69 14.80 -28.31
N ASN A 125 -24.37 14.97 -29.45
CA ASN A 125 -23.79 14.78 -30.77
C ASN A 125 -23.32 16.12 -31.35
N GLU A 126 -22.02 16.29 -31.52
CA GLU A 126 -21.41 17.55 -31.97
C GLU A 126 -21.89 18.00 -33.35
N HIS A 127 -22.21 17.07 -34.24
CA HIS A 127 -22.72 17.39 -35.58
C HIS A 127 -24.13 18.02 -35.55
N MET A 128 -24.87 17.87 -34.46
CA MET A 128 -26.20 18.48 -34.28
C MET A 128 -26.12 19.93 -33.79
N VAL A 129 -24.94 20.37 -33.32
CA VAL A 129 -24.74 21.71 -32.74
C VAL A 129 -24.91 22.82 -33.80
N PRO A 130 -24.30 22.74 -35.00
CA PRO A 130 -24.53 23.75 -36.04
C PRO A 130 -26.00 23.90 -36.42
N SER A 131 -26.74 22.79 -36.51
CA SER A 131 -28.18 22.80 -36.81
C SER A 131 -29.00 23.50 -35.71
N ALA A 132 -28.67 23.26 -34.43
CA ALA A 132 -29.30 23.93 -33.30
C ALA A 132 -28.97 25.44 -33.23
N ILE A 133 -27.74 25.82 -33.61
CA ILE A 133 -27.34 27.23 -33.70
C ILE A 133 -28.14 27.91 -34.83
N MET A 134 -28.22 27.29 -36.00
CA MET A 134 -28.98 27.81 -37.15
C MET A 134 -30.48 27.94 -36.87
N SER A 135 -31.04 27.08 -36.01
CA SER A 135 -32.44 27.18 -35.59
C SER A 135 -32.68 28.25 -34.51
N GLY A 136 -31.67 29.07 -34.17
CA GLY A 136 -31.78 30.14 -33.18
C GLY A 136 -31.87 29.65 -31.73
N ARG A 137 -31.46 28.42 -31.45
CA ARG A 137 -31.49 27.87 -30.08
C ARG A 137 -30.43 28.57 -29.22
N SER A 138 -30.82 29.02 -28.03
CA SER A 138 -29.88 29.60 -27.07
C SER A 138 -28.84 28.58 -26.59
N PRO A 139 -27.59 28.99 -26.31
CA PRO A 139 -26.52 28.12 -25.83
C PRO A 139 -26.82 27.32 -24.55
N SER A 140 -27.60 27.86 -23.60
CA SER A 140 -28.06 27.14 -22.40
C SER A 140 -29.28 27.85 -21.79
N SER A 141 -30.13 27.10 -21.09
CA SER A 141 -31.02 27.66 -20.07
C SER A 141 -30.25 27.95 -18.78
N LYS A 142 -30.87 28.67 -17.82
CA LYS A 142 -30.23 28.97 -16.54
C LYS A 142 -29.82 27.66 -15.84
N PRO A 143 -28.54 27.47 -15.52
CA PRO A 143 -28.09 26.28 -14.81
C PRO A 143 -28.74 26.19 -13.42
N GLU A 144 -29.03 24.97 -12.98
CA GLU A 144 -29.41 24.65 -11.60
C GLU A 144 -28.20 24.10 -10.83
N LYS A 145 -28.34 23.91 -9.51
CA LYS A 145 -27.29 23.28 -8.70
C LYS A 145 -26.98 21.88 -9.26
N PRO A 146 -25.69 21.45 -9.32
CA PRO A 146 -24.50 22.07 -8.75
C PRO A 146 -23.79 23.10 -9.65
N HIS A 147 -24.26 23.33 -10.87
CA HIS A 147 -23.60 24.17 -11.87
C HIS A 147 -23.97 25.67 -11.77
N ALA A 148 -24.68 26.07 -10.71
CA ALA A 148 -25.12 27.44 -10.47
C ALA A 148 -24.43 28.01 -9.21
N PRO A 149 -23.37 28.83 -9.35
CA PRO A 149 -22.79 29.51 -8.19
C PRO A 149 -23.78 30.53 -7.62
N ARG A 150 -23.64 30.90 -6.35
CA ARG A 150 -24.55 31.86 -5.66
C ARG A 150 -24.65 33.22 -6.37
N CYS A 151 -23.57 33.66 -6.99
CA CYS A 151 -23.53 34.90 -7.77
C CYS A 151 -24.36 34.82 -9.07
N LEU A 152 -24.67 33.63 -9.60
CA LEU A 152 -25.49 33.42 -10.80
C LEU A 152 -27.00 33.51 -10.46
N ASN A 153 -27.39 34.65 -9.90
CA ASN A 153 -28.78 34.96 -9.64
C ASN A 153 -29.51 35.41 -10.92
N ASN A 154 -30.81 35.72 -10.80
CA ASN A 154 -31.61 36.10 -11.97
C ASN A 154 -31.10 37.38 -12.65
N TYR A 155 -30.53 38.33 -11.89
CA TYR A 155 -30.00 39.57 -12.45
C TYR A 155 -28.77 39.32 -13.33
N LEU A 156 -27.78 38.56 -12.84
CA LEU A 156 -26.59 38.23 -13.63
C LEU A 156 -26.93 37.28 -14.79
N TRP A 157 -27.85 36.33 -14.59
CA TRP A 157 -28.32 35.45 -15.66
C TRP A 157 -28.98 36.23 -16.81
N ASN A 158 -29.81 37.23 -16.51
CA ASN A 158 -30.44 38.08 -17.52
C ASN A 158 -29.39 38.78 -18.40
N VAL A 159 -28.28 39.25 -17.83
CA VAL A 159 -27.18 39.87 -18.60
C VAL A 159 -26.53 38.86 -19.57
N ILE A 160 -26.35 37.61 -19.16
CA ILE A 160 -25.83 36.54 -20.02
C ILE A 160 -26.83 36.21 -21.13
N GLU A 161 -28.11 36.08 -20.79
CA GLU A 161 -29.18 35.77 -21.74
C GLU A 161 -29.38 36.88 -22.79
N TRP A 162 -29.20 38.15 -22.42
CA TRP A 162 -29.24 39.27 -23.37
C TRP A 162 -28.21 39.13 -24.49
N CYS A 163 -27.06 38.51 -24.21
CA CYS A 163 -26.01 38.27 -25.20
C CYS A 163 -26.47 37.33 -26.32
N TRP A 164 -27.45 36.47 -26.06
CA TRP A 164 -27.96 35.46 -27.00
C TRP A 164 -29.29 35.85 -27.65
N ARG A 165 -29.66 37.13 -27.59
CA ARG A 165 -30.82 37.66 -28.32
C ARG A 165 -30.57 37.72 -29.84
N PRO A 166 -31.66 37.75 -30.65
CA PRO A 166 -31.55 38.03 -32.08
C PRO A 166 -30.80 39.34 -32.35
N LEU A 167 -30.17 39.45 -33.53
CA LEU A 167 -29.23 40.53 -33.87
C LEU A 167 -29.78 41.94 -33.58
N GLU A 168 -31.06 42.18 -33.88
CA GLU A 168 -31.74 43.48 -33.68
C GLU A 168 -31.89 43.89 -32.20
N TYR A 169 -31.89 42.91 -31.29
CA TYR A 169 -32.14 43.10 -29.86
C TYR A 169 -30.91 42.81 -28.99
N ARG A 170 -29.80 42.40 -29.60
CA ARG A 170 -28.55 42.09 -28.90
C ARG A 170 -27.87 43.41 -28.47
N PRO A 171 -27.59 43.62 -27.17
CA PRO A 171 -27.01 44.87 -26.70
C PRO A 171 -25.56 45.02 -27.17
N THR A 172 -25.06 46.26 -27.16
CA THR A 172 -23.63 46.53 -27.39
C THR A 172 -22.81 46.12 -26.16
N ALA A 173 -21.51 45.85 -26.37
CA ALA A 173 -20.60 45.56 -25.26
C ALA A 173 -20.57 46.70 -24.21
N SER A 174 -20.74 47.96 -24.63
CA SER A 174 -20.81 49.12 -23.73
C SER A 174 -22.01 49.04 -22.80
N ARG A 175 -23.19 48.77 -23.36
CA ARG A 175 -24.43 48.65 -22.58
C ARG A 175 -24.38 47.48 -21.60
N LEU A 176 -23.74 46.36 -21.97
CA LEU A 176 -23.53 45.23 -21.07
C LEU A 176 -22.56 45.56 -19.94
N LEU A 177 -21.52 46.35 -20.22
CA LEU A 177 -20.56 46.80 -19.22
C LEU A 177 -21.22 47.74 -18.21
N ASP A 178 -22.03 48.69 -18.68
CA ASP A 178 -22.78 49.62 -17.83
C ASP A 178 -23.75 48.88 -16.91
N GLU A 179 -24.49 47.89 -17.43
CA GLU A 179 -25.40 47.10 -16.62
C GLU A 179 -24.65 46.23 -15.60
N LEU A 180 -23.53 45.61 -15.98
CA LEU A 180 -22.72 44.81 -15.06
C LEU A 180 -22.10 45.68 -13.96
N ASN A 181 -21.70 46.91 -14.26
CA ASN A 181 -21.30 47.91 -13.27
C ASN A 181 -22.46 48.22 -12.32
N ARG A 182 -23.63 48.55 -12.85
CA ARG A 182 -24.83 48.86 -12.06
C ARG A 182 -25.20 47.74 -11.09
N LEU A 183 -25.14 46.47 -11.53
CA LEU A 183 -25.45 45.31 -10.69
C LEU A 183 -24.45 45.13 -9.54
N ILE A 184 -23.17 45.43 -9.79
CA ILE A 184 -22.11 45.37 -8.79
C ILE A 184 -22.24 46.53 -7.80
N ASP A 185 -22.42 47.74 -8.30
CA ASP A 185 -22.51 48.96 -7.48
C ASP A 185 -23.78 48.97 -6.61
N SER A 186 -24.85 48.33 -7.10
CA SER A 186 -26.09 48.13 -6.34
C SER A 186 -26.06 46.91 -5.41
N ASN A 187 -24.93 46.20 -5.31
CA ASN A 187 -24.73 44.98 -4.53
C ASN A 187 -25.76 43.87 -4.83
N LEU A 188 -26.27 43.83 -6.06
CA LEU A 188 -27.27 42.86 -6.51
C LEU A 188 -26.65 41.51 -6.92
N ILE A 189 -25.32 41.39 -6.90
CA ILE A 189 -24.58 40.14 -7.16
C ILE A 189 -23.64 39.91 -5.98
N ASP A 190 -23.78 38.76 -5.31
CA ASP A 190 -22.90 38.37 -4.20
C ASP A 190 -21.54 37.89 -4.75
N ILE A 191 -20.51 38.72 -4.58
CA ILE A 191 -19.14 38.46 -5.05
C ILE A 191 -18.29 37.79 -3.95
N SER A 192 -18.81 37.66 -2.72
CA SER A 192 -18.05 37.21 -1.55
C SER A 192 -17.80 35.69 -1.49
N SER A 193 -18.47 34.90 -2.33
CA SER A 193 -18.49 33.44 -2.20
C SER A 193 -17.75 32.66 -3.30
N PHE A 194 -16.75 33.24 -3.97
CA PHE A 194 -15.89 32.52 -4.92
C PHE A 194 -14.67 31.89 -4.25
N THR A 195 -14.89 31.09 -3.21
CA THR A 195 -13.95 30.05 -2.78
C THR A 195 -14.52 28.71 -3.22
N PRO A 196 -14.06 28.14 -4.35
CA PRO A 196 -14.33 26.74 -4.61
C PRO A 196 -13.63 25.93 -3.50
N ASP A 197 -14.30 24.95 -2.91
CA ASP A 197 -13.65 23.87 -2.16
C ASP A 197 -12.75 23.08 -3.12
N ARG A 198 -11.58 23.65 -3.38
CA ARG A 198 -10.34 22.97 -3.73
C ARG A 198 -9.69 22.64 -2.40
N MET A 199 -8.82 21.63 -2.33
CA MET A 199 -7.82 21.63 -1.25
C MET A 199 -7.23 23.03 -1.21
N SER A 200 -7.55 23.79 -0.16
CA SER A 200 -6.74 24.94 0.16
C SER A 200 -5.37 24.33 0.40
N LEU A 201 -4.44 24.60 -0.52
CA LEU A 201 -3.10 24.89 -0.06
C LEU A 201 -3.24 26.22 0.67
N ASP A 202 -3.82 26.16 1.87
CA ASP A 202 -3.54 27.15 2.90
C ASP A 202 -2.05 26.97 3.13
N PHE A 203 -1.27 27.69 2.33
CA PHE A 203 0.09 27.94 2.68
C PHE A 203 0.00 28.69 4.01
N ASP A 204 0.23 27.98 5.10
CA ASP A 204 0.38 28.46 6.47
C ASP A 204 1.58 29.43 6.63
N GLY A 205 2.02 30.05 5.54
CA GLY A 205 3.15 30.96 5.43
C GLY A 205 4.51 30.26 5.54
N THR A 206 4.58 28.96 5.82
CA THR A 206 5.84 28.28 6.17
C THR A 206 6.10 27.02 5.35
N MET A 207 7.34 26.86 4.88
CA MET A 207 7.78 25.66 4.18
C MET A 207 7.80 24.48 5.17
N PRO A 208 7.19 23.32 4.87
CA PRO A 208 7.27 22.14 5.72
C PRO A 208 8.73 21.81 6.02
N SER A 209 9.04 21.52 7.29
CA SER A 209 10.32 20.96 7.66
C SER A 209 10.42 19.53 7.11
N TRP A 210 11.66 19.06 6.94
CA TRP A 210 11.87 17.64 6.76
C TRP A 210 11.44 16.86 8.03
N PRO A 211 11.12 15.56 7.92
CA PRO A 211 10.85 14.71 9.08
C PRO A 211 12.00 14.73 10.08
N ASP A 212 11.66 14.73 11.37
CA ASP A 212 12.64 14.56 12.43
C ASP A 212 13.34 13.20 12.26
N ASN A 213 14.67 13.19 12.23
CA ASN A 213 15.55 12.04 11.94
C ASN A 213 15.68 11.62 10.47
N ILE A 214 15.28 12.44 9.49
CA ILE A 214 15.64 12.13 8.10
C ILE A 214 17.17 12.15 7.93
N VAL A 215 17.72 11.11 7.32
CA VAL A 215 19.15 11.06 7.00
C VAL A 215 19.41 11.89 5.75
N ASP A 216 20.33 12.86 5.83
CA ASP A 216 20.84 13.60 4.66
C ASP A 216 22.19 13.02 4.22
N PHE A 217 22.22 12.49 3.00
CA PHE A 217 23.40 11.93 2.35
C PHE A 217 24.27 12.98 1.66
N GLY A 218 23.78 14.21 1.51
CA GLY A 218 24.51 15.32 0.90
C GLY A 218 25.67 15.84 1.75
N ASP A 219 25.47 15.93 3.07
CA ASP A 219 26.45 16.46 4.03
C ASP A 219 27.61 15.49 4.33
N GLN A 220 27.51 14.23 3.89
CA GLN A 220 28.47 13.17 4.18
C GLN A 220 29.64 13.08 3.17
N GLY A 221 29.75 14.00 2.20
CA GLY A 221 30.88 14.05 1.26
C GLY A 221 30.90 12.94 0.19
N LEU A 222 29.75 12.31 -0.08
CA LEU A 222 29.59 11.08 -0.87
C LEU A 222 29.70 11.26 -2.41
N SER A 223 30.71 11.97 -2.91
CA SER A 223 30.83 12.30 -4.34
C SER A 223 31.47 11.26 -5.29
N PRO A 224 32.36 10.31 -4.89
CA PRO A 224 33.06 9.47 -5.89
C PRO A 224 32.34 8.19 -6.34
N ASN A 225 31.35 7.67 -5.60
CA ASN A 225 30.73 6.34 -5.86
C ASN A 225 29.28 6.40 -6.39
N ARG A 226 28.95 7.41 -7.20
CA ARG A 226 27.61 7.54 -7.81
C ARG A 226 27.67 7.22 -9.29
N LYS A 227 26.76 6.38 -9.77
CA LYS A 227 26.60 6.05 -11.19
C LYS A 227 25.17 6.33 -11.63
N ILE A 228 24.99 6.94 -12.80
CA ILE A 228 23.66 7.13 -13.37
C ILE A 228 23.13 5.75 -13.81
N LEU A 229 21.96 5.39 -13.30
CA LEU A 229 21.23 4.19 -13.72
C LEU A 229 20.30 4.49 -14.89
N CYS A 230 19.57 5.61 -14.81
CA CYS A 230 18.62 6.02 -15.84
C CYS A 230 18.43 7.55 -15.83
N ARG A 231 18.30 8.15 -17.01
CA ARG A 231 17.88 9.55 -17.17
C ARG A 231 16.44 9.57 -17.68
N GLY A 232 15.50 9.83 -16.79
CA GLY A 232 14.09 9.99 -17.14
C GLY A 232 13.73 11.44 -17.47
N ASN A 233 12.49 11.67 -17.89
CA ASN A 233 11.98 13.01 -18.21
C ASN A 233 11.73 13.90 -16.98
N ARG A 234 11.51 13.28 -15.81
CA ARG A 234 11.13 13.95 -14.55
C ARG A 234 12.11 13.72 -13.41
N ALA A 235 13.00 12.75 -13.55
CA ALA A 235 14.00 12.42 -12.55
C ALA A 235 15.19 11.69 -13.19
N GLU A 236 16.37 11.91 -12.63
CA GLU A 236 17.52 11.05 -12.86
C GLU A 236 17.60 10.03 -11.72
N LEU A 237 17.76 8.76 -12.07
CA LEU A 237 18.00 7.68 -11.12
C LEU A 237 19.51 7.44 -11.05
N TRP A 238 20.04 7.55 -9.85
CA TRP A 238 21.44 7.33 -9.54
C TRP A 238 21.56 6.14 -8.61
N VAL A 239 22.52 5.27 -8.88
CA VAL A 239 22.92 4.21 -7.95
C VAL A 239 24.11 4.71 -7.16
N HIS A 240 24.01 4.62 -5.85
CA HIS A 240 25.07 4.93 -4.91
C HIS A 240 25.52 3.64 -4.21
N GLN A 241 26.84 3.40 -4.18
CA GLN A 241 27.42 2.27 -3.47
C GLN A 241 28.32 2.76 -2.35
N GLU A 242 28.08 2.26 -1.15
CA GLU A 242 28.85 2.56 0.05
C GLU A 242 29.43 1.28 0.62
N THR A 243 30.73 1.24 0.88
CA THR A 243 31.36 0.09 1.54
C THR A 243 31.52 0.39 3.02
N SER A 244 30.85 -0.39 3.86
CA SER A 244 31.02 -0.29 5.31
C SER A 244 32.46 -0.56 5.71
N VAL A 245 33.09 0.42 6.37
CA VAL A 245 34.50 0.33 6.83
C VAL A 245 34.72 -0.83 7.82
N THR A 246 33.68 -1.19 8.59
CA THR A 246 33.77 -2.23 9.63
C THR A 246 33.42 -3.63 9.16
N THR A 247 32.55 -3.76 8.15
CA THR A 247 32.02 -5.07 7.72
C THR A 247 32.42 -5.45 6.30
N GLN A 248 33.09 -4.55 5.55
CA GLN A 248 33.39 -4.69 4.11
C GLN A 248 32.16 -4.99 3.23
N VAL A 249 30.96 -4.86 3.77
CA VAL A 249 29.71 -5.06 3.02
C VAL A 249 29.48 -3.83 2.16
N VAL A 250 29.28 -4.04 0.86
CA VAL A 250 28.86 -3.00 -0.08
C VAL A 250 27.35 -2.89 -0.01
N THR A 251 26.87 -1.71 0.39
CA THR A 251 25.46 -1.38 0.37
C THR A 251 25.15 -0.54 -0.86
N THR A 252 24.03 -0.84 -1.52
CA THR A 252 23.59 -0.12 -2.73
C THR A 252 22.27 0.60 -2.48
N TYR A 253 22.18 1.84 -2.92
CA TYR A 253 20.99 2.70 -2.79
C TYR A 253 20.63 3.32 -4.13
N VAL A 254 19.36 3.70 -4.27
CA VAL A 254 18.90 4.50 -5.41
C VAL A 254 18.58 5.90 -4.95
N VAL A 255 19.16 6.89 -5.62
CA VAL A 255 18.77 8.29 -5.47
C VAL A 255 17.94 8.69 -6.67
N LYS A 256 16.68 9.05 -6.42
CA LYS A 256 15.77 9.63 -7.40
C LYS A 256 15.87 11.14 -7.31
N ALA A 257 16.72 11.72 -8.15
CA ALA A 257 16.97 13.16 -8.23
C ALA A 257 15.90 13.82 -9.10
N PRO A 258 15.03 14.70 -8.57
CA PRO A 258 14.00 15.35 -9.37
C PRO A 258 14.62 16.26 -10.43
N ILE A 259 14.18 16.14 -11.68
CA ILE A 259 14.51 17.09 -12.74
C ILE A 259 13.45 18.20 -12.70
N PRO A 260 13.84 19.47 -12.46
CA PRO A 260 12.90 20.58 -12.52
C PRO A 260 12.19 20.62 -13.88
N PRO A 261 10.85 20.73 -13.93
CA PRO A 261 10.16 21.10 -15.15
C PRO A 261 10.78 22.39 -15.70
N THR A 262 11.10 22.43 -17.00
CA THR A 262 11.76 23.57 -17.68
C THR A 262 11.06 24.93 -17.49
N ARG A 263 9.82 24.93 -16.99
CA ARG A 263 8.97 26.10 -16.74
C ARG A 263 8.97 26.56 -15.28
N LEU A 264 9.33 25.69 -14.34
CA LEU A 264 9.56 26.07 -12.95
C LEU A 264 10.94 26.72 -12.88
N ARG A 265 10.99 28.04 -12.87
CA ARG A 265 12.23 28.75 -12.48
C ARG A 265 12.40 28.53 -10.97
N PRO A 266 13.39 27.76 -10.52
CA PRO A 266 13.58 27.55 -9.09
C PRO A 266 13.84 28.92 -8.43
N ARG A 267 12.94 29.35 -7.55
CA ARG A 267 13.10 30.61 -6.83
C ARG A 267 13.83 30.32 -5.52
N LYS A 268 14.88 31.08 -5.19
CA LYS A 268 15.50 31.08 -3.84
C LYS A 268 14.59 31.71 -2.75
N THR A 269 13.30 31.91 -3.02
CA THR A 269 12.35 32.59 -2.13
C THR A 269 11.52 31.60 -1.33
N LYS A 270 11.02 32.03 -0.15
CA LYS A 270 10.38 31.25 0.93
C LYS A 270 9.28 30.22 0.56
N LEU A 271 8.76 30.16 -0.66
CA LEU A 271 7.62 29.29 -1.03
C LEU A 271 7.71 28.76 -2.48
N ASP A 272 8.59 27.81 -2.75
CA ASP A 272 8.59 27.04 -4.01
C ASP A 272 7.51 25.92 -3.94
N PRO A 273 6.49 25.90 -4.83
CA PRO A 273 5.38 24.94 -4.75
C PRO A 273 5.80 23.47 -4.92
N PHE A 274 6.82 23.21 -5.74
CA PHE A 274 7.33 21.85 -5.92
C PHE A 274 8.04 21.37 -4.66
N GLN A 275 8.91 22.22 -4.09
CA GLN A 275 9.59 21.93 -2.83
C GLN A 275 8.60 21.76 -1.68
N TYR A 276 7.55 22.58 -1.62
CA TYR A 276 6.49 22.47 -0.61
C TYR A 276 5.80 21.10 -0.70
N LEU A 277 5.31 20.72 -1.88
CA LEU A 277 4.62 19.44 -2.07
C LEU A 277 5.57 18.25 -1.88
N LEU A 278 6.81 18.34 -2.35
CA LEU A 278 7.84 17.33 -2.14
C LEU A 278 8.06 17.08 -0.65
N ARG A 279 8.29 18.14 0.14
CA ARG A 279 8.52 18.00 1.59
C ARG A 279 7.28 17.52 2.33
N ARG A 280 6.09 17.99 1.93
CA ARG A 280 4.82 17.51 2.48
C ARG A 280 4.64 16.00 2.24
N ILE A 281 4.83 15.53 1.01
CA ILE A 281 4.67 14.11 0.66
C ILE A 281 5.74 13.25 1.34
N VAL A 282 6.99 13.74 1.42
CA VAL A 282 8.04 13.08 2.21
C VAL A 282 7.63 12.98 3.67
N ARG A 283 7.09 14.04 4.27
CA ARG A 283 6.61 13.99 5.65
C ARG A 283 5.44 13.03 5.87
N GLU A 284 4.52 12.93 4.92
CA GLU A 284 3.40 11.99 4.96
C GLU A 284 3.84 10.53 4.77
N ARG A 285 4.91 10.27 3.99
CA ARG A 285 5.26 8.91 3.52
C ARG A 285 6.58 8.36 4.08
N TYR A 286 7.41 9.15 4.76
CA TYR A 286 8.73 8.72 5.30
C TYR A 286 8.63 7.66 6.41
N SER A 287 7.50 7.60 7.12
CA SER A 287 7.25 6.61 8.18
C SER A 287 6.65 5.30 7.66
N LEU A 288 6.34 5.20 6.36
CA LEU A 288 5.78 3.98 5.79
C LEU A 288 6.80 2.85 5.85
N GLN A 289 6.41 1.74 6.46
CA GLN A 289 7.26 0.56 6.62
C GLN A 289 6.43 -0.70 6.41
N HIS A 290 6.64 -1.36 5.29
CA HIS A 290 5.96 -2.59 4.93
C HIS A 290 6.82 -3.40 3.95
N GLN A 291 6.77 -4.72 4.00
CA GLN A 291 7.59 -5.60 3.15
C GLN A 291 7.34 -5.35 1.65
N ASN A 292 6.11 -4.96 1.29
CA ASN A 292 5.69 -4.68 -0.09
C ASN A 292 5.59 -3.20 -0.43
N ILE A 293 6.29 -2.32 0.29
CA ILE A 293 6.44 -0.90 -0.04
C ILE A 293 7.93 -0.60 -0.15
N VAL A 294 8.35 0.14 -1.19
CA VAL A 294 9.76 0.55 -1.33
C VAL A 294 10.12 1.51 -0.20
N GLU A 295 11.12 1.14 0.58
CA GLU A 295 11.55 1.93 1.73
C GLU A 295 12.27 3.22 1.29
N MET A 296 11.80 4.35 1.80
CA MET A 296 12.50 5.63 1.73
C MET A 296 13.50 5.72 2.88
N ILE A 297 14.78 5.77 2.53
CA ILE A 297 15.90 5.79 3.46
C ILE A 297 16.16 7.22 3.96
N GLY A 298 16.17 8.19 3.06
CA GLY A 298 16.53 9.57 3.37
C GLY A 298 16.48 10.50 2.18
N ILE A 299 17.20 11.61 2.28
CA ILE A 299 17.33 12.61 1.23
C ILE A 299 18.80 12.89 0.92
N ASP A 300 19.04 13.52 -0.22
CA ASP A 300 20.37 13.96 -0.61
C ASP A 300 20.31 15.39 -1.15
N THR A 301 20.73 16.34 -0.33
CA THR A 301 20.70 17.77 -0.67
C THR A 301 21.79 18.19 -1.67
N SER A 302 22.75 17.30 -1.99
CA SER A 302 23.82 17.61 -2.96
C SER A 302 23.35 17.67 -4.43
N PHE A 303 22.15 17.15 -4.74
CA PHE A 303 21.55 17.16 -6.08
C PHE A 303 21.02 18.52 -6.54
N GLY A 304 21.18 19.57 -5.74
CA GLY A 304 20.87 20.95 -6.11
C GLY A 304 19.68 21.51 -5.33
N ILE A 305 18.78 22.21 -6.03
CA ILE A 305 17.69 22.97 -5.38
C ILE A 305 16.61 22.05 -4.80
N TYR A 306 16.39 20.90 -5.44
CA TYR A 306 15.51 19.85 -4.95
C TYR A 306 16.37 18.69 -4.49
N ALA A 307 16.16 18.25 -3.24
CA ALA A 307 16.88 17.12 -2.70
C ALA A 307 16.52 15.84 -3.47
N GLY A 308 17.52 15.00 -3.73
CA GLY A 308 17.31 13.65 -4.22
C GLY A 308 16.62 12.80 -3.15
N LEU A 309 15.68 11.96 -3.55
CA LEU A 309 15.02 11.03 -2.63
C LEU A 309 15.80 9.71 -2.64
N VAL A 310 16.24 9.23 -1.47
CA VAL A 310 17.06 8.02 -1.34
C VAL A 310 16.18 6.84 -0.95
N PHE A 311 16.26 5.75 -1.71
CA PHE A 311 15.48 4.53 -1.55
C PHE A 311 16.39 3.30 -1.46
N GLU A 312 15.83 2.21 -0.91
CA GLU A 312 16.44 0.88 -1.05
C GLU A 312 16.62 0.51 -2.54
N PHE A 313 17.69 -0.23 -2.85
CA PHE A 313 17.93 -0.74 -4.20
C PHE A 313 17.21 -2.08 -4.39
N CYS A 314 16.34 -2.15 -5.39
CA CYS A 314 15.68 -3.37 -5.82
C CYS A 314 16.43 -3.95 -7.04
N GLU A 315 17.12 -5.08 -6.85
CA GLU A 315 18.06 -5.66 -7.81
C GLU A 315 17.41 -6.07 -9.12
N ASN A 316 16.15 -6.49 -9.07
CA ASN A 316 15.38 -6.92 -10.23
C ASN A 316 14.60 -5.77 -10.90
N LEU A 317 14.86 -4.51 -10.50
CA LEU A 317 14.26 -3.30 -11.06
C LEU A 317 12.72 -3.34 -11.03
N SER A 318 12.05 -2.98 -12.12
CA SER A 318 10.59 -2.93 -12.19
C SER A 318 9.98 -4.29 -12.53
N LEU A 319 8.74 -4.54 -12.10
CA LEU A 319 7.97 -5.74 -12.44
C LEU A 319 7.84 -5.91 -13.96
N ARG A 320 7.72 -4.80 -14.72
CA ARG A 320 7.75 -4.83 -16.19
C ARG A 320 9.04 -5.44 -16.73
N SER A 321 10.20 -4.99 -16.23
CA SER A 321 11.52 -5.51 -16.61
C SER A 321 11.76 -6.93 -16.09
N TYR A 322 11.25 -7.25 -14.91
CA TYR A 322 11.39 -8.57 -14.32
C TYR A 322 10.62 -9.62 -15.12
N LYS A 323 9.37 -9.33 -15.48
CA LYS A 323 8.51 -10.21 -16.30
C LYS A 323 9.05 -10.45 -17.71
N SER A 324 9.79 -9.50 -18.29
CA SER A 324 10.42 -9.71 -19.61
C SER A 324 11.62 -10.65 -19.57
N ASN A 325 12.28 -10.77 -18.40
CA ASN A 325 13.53 -11.52 -18.24
C ASN A 325 13.36 -12.86 -17.51
N GLN A 326 12.19 -13.12 -16.93
CA GLN A 326 11.91 -14.31 -16.13
C GLN A 326 10.63 -15.00 -16.58
N PHE A 327 10.59 -16.32 -16.44
CA PHE A 327 9.35 -17.09 -16.59
C PHE A 327 8.64 -17.14 -15.25
N PHE A 328 7.35 -16.83 -15.22
CA PHE A 328 6.53 -16.95 -14.01
C PHE A 328 5.64 -18.18 -14.11
N ASP A 329 5.77 -19.07 -13.13
CA ASP A 329 4.78 -20.11 -12.92
C ASP A 329 3.52 -19.54 -12.25
N GLN A 330 2.51 -20.38 -12.07
CA GLN A 330 1.23 -19.97 -11.50
C GLN A 330 1.37 -19.45 -10.06
N LEU A 331 2.24 -20.08 -9.27
CA LEU A 331 2.42 -19.75 -7.87
C LEU A 331 3.13 -18.39 -7.72
N ASP A 332 4.08 -18.10 -8.60
CA ASP A 332 4.74 -16.80 -8.67
C ASP A 332 3.75 -15.68 -9.00
N LEU A 333 2.87 -15.89 -10.00
CA LEU A 333 1.88 -14.90 -10.39
C LEU A 333 0.87 -14.60 -9.26
N LEU A 334 0.42 -15.63 -8.54
CA LEU A 334 -0.48 -15.48 -7.39
C LEU A 334 0.23 -14.83 -6.20
N ARG A 335 1.47 -15.22 -5.91
CA ARG A 335 2.30 -14.59 -4.88
C ARG A 335 2.46 -13.11 -5.15
N HIS A 336 2.72 -12.73 -6.40
CA HIS A 336 2.81 -11.34 -6.82
C HIS A 336 1.50 -10.57 -6.68
N ALA A 337 0.36 -11.19 -7.04
CA ALA A 337 -0.96 -10.62 -6.82
C ALA A 337 -1.22 -10.33 -5.33
N VAL A 338 -0.92 -11.29 -4.44
CA VAL A 338 -1.04 -11.14 -2.99
C VAL A 338 -0.15 -10.01 -2.47
N GLN A 339 1.13 -10.01 -2.85
CA GLN A 339 2.09 -9.00 -2.39
C GLN A 339 1.69 -7.56 -2.77
N MET A 340 1.11 -7.37 -3.97
CA MET A 340 0.56 -6.07 -4.36
C MET A 340 -0.61 -5.65 -3.47
N LEU A 341 -1.53 -6.57 -3.17
CA LEU A 341 -2.68 -6.32 -2.29
C LEU A 341 -2.26 -6.05 -0.85
N GLU A 342 -1.24 -6.72 -0.33
CA GLU A 342 -0.70 -6.47 1.01
C GLU A 342 -0.14 -5.04 1.10
N GLY A 343 0.60 -4.61 0.08
CA GLY A 343 1.07 -3.22 -0.05
C GLY A 343 -0.07 -2.21 -0.14
N LEU A 344 -1.08 -2.46 -0.97
CA LEU A 344 -2.25 -1.57 -1.12
C LEU A 344 -3.10 -1.52 0.15
N HIS A 345 -3.35 -2.66 0.78
CA HIS A 345 -4.09 -2.75 2.04
C HIS A 345 -3.41 -1.92 3.13
N TYR A 346 -2.08 -2.04 3.28
CA TYR A 346 -1.31 -1.23 4.21
C TYR A 346 -1.48 0.27 3.97
N LEU A 347 -1.44 0.74 2.71
CA LEU A 347 -1.63 2.14 2.37
C LEU A 347 -3.08 2.61 2.61
N HIS A 348 -4.05 1.79 2.21
CA HIS A 348 -5.48 2.12 2.27
C HIS A 348 -6.04 2.11 3.70
N THR A 349 -5.43 1.34 4.59
CA THR A 349 -5.81 1.26 6.03
C THR A 349 -4.95 2.12 6.94
N PHE A 350 -4.00 2.87 6.39
CA PHE A 350 -3.21 3.83 7.15
C PHE A 350 -4.15 4.86 7.85
N PRO A 351 -3.81 5.37 9.06
CA PRO A 351 -4.72 6.23 9.84
C PRO A 351 -5.35 7.39 9.07
N THR A 352 -4.60 7.94 8.10
CA THR A 352 -5.16 8.71 7.00
C THR A 352 -4.95 7.88 5.73
N PRO A 353 -6.00 7.33 5.11
CA PRO A 353 -5.87 6.47 3.94
C PRO A 353 -5.04 7.12 2.84
N ILE A 354 -4.02 6.41 2.37
CA ILE A 354 -3.11 6.89 1.34
C ILE A 354 -3.44 6.19 0.03
N ALA A 355 -3.88 6.94 -0.98
CA ALA A 355 -3.93 6.44 -2.34
C ALA A 355 -2.50 6.41 -2.93
N HIS A 356 -2.15 5.30 -3.58
CA HIS A 356 -0.90 5.15 -4.32
C HIS A 356 -0.85 6.14 -5.48
N GLY A 357 -1.88 6.11 -6.33
CA GLY A 357 -2.17 7.13 -7.36
C GLY A 357 -1.34 7.07 -8.64
N ASP A 358 -0.37 6.18 -8.73
CA ASP A 358 0.41 5.93 -9.95
C ASP A 358 0.78 4.45 -10.10
N LEU A 359 -0.18 3.56 -9.82
CA LEU A 359 0.05 2.13 -9.82
C LEU A 359 0.11 1.60 -11.26
N ASN A 360 1.27 1.07 -11.66
CA ASN A 360 1.51 0.44 -12.96
C ASN A 360 2.75 -0.49 -12.85
N PRO A 361 2.99 -1.41 -13.79
CA PRO A 361 4.11 -2.37 -13.70
C PRO A 361 5.52 -1.74 -13.66
N SER A 362 5.68 -0.49 -14.11
CA SER A 362 6.95 0.24 -14.07
C SER A 362 7.22 0.88 -12.69
N ASN A 363 6.17 1.07 -11.88
CA ASN A 363 6.24 1.62 -10.52
C ASN A 363 6.15 0.54 -9.42
N ILE A 364 6.15 -0.74 -9.81
CA ILE A 364 6.27 -1.87 -8.89
C ILE A 364 7.68 -2.40 -9.02
N MET A 365 8.42 -2.45 -7.92
CA MET A 365 9.80 -2.90 -7.89
C MET A 365 9.90 -4.35 -7.41
N VAL A 366 10.96 -5.03 -7.81
CA VAL A 366 11.25 -6.41 -7.40
C VAL A 366 12.62 -6.46 -6.75
N ASP A 367 12.70 -6.90 -5.50
CA ASP A 367 13.99 -7.09 -4.82
C ASP A 367 14.72 -8.35 -5.31
N GLY A 368 15.97 -8.54 -4.88
CA GLY A 368 16.81 -9.68 -5.27
C GLY A 368 16.25 -11.05 -4.86
N ARG A 369 15.23 -11.11 -4.01
CA ARG A 369 14.54 -12.34 -3.61
C ARG A 369 13.23 -12.57 -4.38
N GLY A 370 12.88 -11.68 -5.31
CA GLY A 370 11.65 -11.75 -6.07
C GLY A 370 10.42 -11.18 -5.35
N THR A 371 10.60 -10.46 -4.24
CA THR A 371 9.51 -9.81 -3.50
C THR A 371 9.09 -8.51 -4.20
N LEU A 372 7.78 -8.33 -4.41
CA LEU A 372 7.24 -7.09 -4.96
C LEU A 372 7.12 -6.00 -3.91
N LYS A 373 7.48 -4.78 -4.33
CA LYS A 373 7.46 -3.56 -3.52
C LYS A 373 6.85 -2.40 -4.31
N LEU A 374 5.79 -1.78 -3.81
CA LEU A 374 5.15 -0.64 -4.48
C LEU A 374 5.97 0.65 -4.25
N SER A 375 6.25 1.38 -5.33
CA SER A 375 6.96 2.67 -5.27
C SER A 375 5.99 3.82 -4.97
N THR A 376 5.98 4.27 -3.72
CA THR A 376 5.00 5.27 -3.25
C THR A 376 5.38 6.72 -3.58
N PHE A 377 6.48 6.99 -4.27
CA PHE A 377 6.93 8.34 -4.58
C PHE A 377 6.92 8.63 -6.08
N SER A 378 5.72 8.94 -6.59
CA SER A 378 5.57 9.42 -7.97
C SER A 378 5.72 10.93 -8.06
N LEU A 379 6.85 11.38 -8.61
CA LEU A 379 7.07 12.78 -8.94
C LEU A 379 6.09 13.30 -10.00
N SER A 380 5.51 12.41 -10.80
CA SER A 380 4.47 12.73 -11.79
C SER A 380 3.23 13.32 -11.12
N GLN A 381 2.78 12.73 -10.02
CA GLN A 381 1.63 13.22 -9.26
C GLN A 381 1.93 14.56 -8.56
N ILE A 382 3.16 14.75 -8.07
CA ILE A 382 3.60 16.03 -7.49
C ILE A 382 3.54 17.14 -8.54
N ILE A 383 4.04 16.85 -9.74
CA ILE A 383 4.08 17.81 -10.85
C ILE A 383 2.67 18.13 -11.34
N ILE A 384 1.80 17.14 -11.52
CA ILE A 384 0.39 17.34 -11.92
C ILE A 384 -0.36 18.19 -10.89
N SER A 385 -0.05 18.02 -9.60
CA SER A 385 -0.65 18.81 -8.52
C SER A 385 -0.19 20.29 -8.48
N ILE A 386 0.78 20.69 -9.31
CA ILE A 386 1.26 22.07 -9.40
C ILE A 386 0.49 22.81 -10.50
N PRO A 387 -0.22 23.91 -10.16
CA PRO A 387 -1.08 24.65 -11.11
C PRO A 387 -0.38 25.24 -12.35
N GLN A 388 0.95 25.14 -12.49
CA GLN A 388 1.71 25.65 -13.64
C GLN A 388 2.30 24.55 -14.55
N ALA A 389 2.05 23.26 -14.27
CA ALA A 389 2.68 22.14 -14.99
C ALA A 389 1.82 21.43 -16.07
N GLU A 390 0.50 21.50 -15.98
CA GLU A 390 -0.51 20.87 -16.88
C GLU A 390 -0.48 21.24 -18.40
N SER A 391 0.30 22.23 -18.89
CA SER A 391 0.29 22.60 -20.33
C SER A 391 1.32 21.87 -21.19
N SER A 392 1.51 20.58 -20.96
CA SER A 392 2.28 19.72 -21.86
C SER A 392 1.31 18.82 -22.61
N GLN A 393 1.58 18.52 -23.88
CA GLN A 393 1.04 17.31 -24.50
C GLN A 393 1.20 16.12 -23.55
N PRO A 394 0.32 15.10 -23.61
CA PRO A 394 0.52 13.90 -22.78
C PRO A 394 1.96 13.46 -22.94
N SER A 395 2.72 13.47 -21.83
CA SER A 395 4.11 13.02 -21.84
C SER A 395 4.15 11.60 -22.40
N ALA A 396 5.25 11.18 -23.04
CA ALA A 396 5.44 9.78 -23.41
C ALA A 396 5.11 8.83 -22.23
N ASP A 397 5.44 9.25 -21.00
CA ASP A 397 5.11 8.51 -19.77
C ASP A 397 3.60 8.53 -19.41
N ARG A 398 2.82 9.56 -19.79
CA ARG A 398 1.35 9.60 -19.58
C ARG A 398 0.65 8.70 -20.61
N ILE A 399 1.23 8.62 -21.80
CA ILE A 399 0.87 7.68 -22.88
C ILE A 399 1.10 6.23 -22.41
N GLU A 400 2.19 5.95 -21.68
CA GLU A 400 2.45 4.61 -21.12
C GLU A 400 1.55 4.20 -19.94
N VAL A 401 1.06 5.16 -19.15
CA VAL A 401 0.24 4.87 -17.95
C VAL A 401 -1.26 4.89 -18.24
N ILE A 402 -1.71 5.46 -19.36
CA ILE A 402 -3.15 5.68 -19.64
C ILE A 402 -4.00 4.42 -19.56
N ARG A 403 -3.43 3.27 -19.93
CA ARG A 403 -4.06 1.94 -19.90
C ARG A 403 -4.39 1.45 -18.49
N TYR A 404 -3.76 2.02 -17.47
CA TYR A 404 -3.96 1.67 -16.06
C TYR A 404 -4.81 2.72 -15.30
N LEU A 405 -5.16 3.84 -15.94
CA LEU A 405 -5.95 4.90 -15.30
C LEU A 405 -7.43 4.54 -15.24
N SER A 406 -8.07 4.84 -14.12
CA SER A 406 -9.52 4.76 -13.98
C SER A 406 -10.23 5.93 -14.68
N PRO A 407 -11.52 5.79 -15.05
CA PRO A 407 -12.26 6.83 -15.75
C PRO A 407 -12.27 8.18 -15.05
N GLU A 408 -12.38 8.19 -13.71
CA GLU A 408 -12.35 9.42 -12.91
C GLU A 408 -10.96 10.09 -12.91
N MET A 409 -9.89 9.32 -13.12
CA MET A 409 -8.52 9.81 -13.23
C MET A 409 -8.20 10.45 -14.58
N LEU A 410 -9.11 10.34 -15.56
CA LEU A 410 -9.01 11.05 -16.85
C LEU A 410 -9.61 12.47 -16.79
N SER A 411 -10.33 12.81 -15.71
CA SER A 411 -10.90 14.14 -15.55
C SER A 411 -9.81 15.18 -15.23
N ASP A 412 -10.01 16.44 -15.62
CA ASP A 412 -9.04 17.49 -15.30
C ASP A 412 -8.88 17.69 -13.75
N SER A 413 -9.78 17.14 -12.91
CA SER A 413 -9.79 17.26 -11.43
C SER A 413 -9.56 15.92 -10.77
N ALA A 414 -8.94 15.01 -11.52
CA ALA A 414 -8.55 13.70 -11.06
C ALA A 414 -7.72 13.82 -9.78
N MET A 415 -8.25 13.23 -8.71
CA MET A 415 -7.51 13.02 -7.47
C MET A 415 -7.38 11.52 -7.27
N PRO A 416 -6.15 11.02 -7.04
CA PRO A 416 -5.94 9.64 -6.65
C PRO A 416 -6.83 9.24 -5.48
N SER A 417 -7.46 8.08 -5.59
CA SER A 417 -8.30 7.50 -4.55
C SER A 417 -7.95 6.03 -4.36
N ILE A 418 -8.40 5.45 -3.24
CA ILE A 418 -8.31 4.01 -3.03
C ILE A 418 -8.99 3.23 -4.17
N ARG A 419 -10.04 3.80 -4.79
CA ARG A 419 -10.78 3.17 -5.90
C ARG A 419 -9.98 3.17 -7.19
N SER A 420 -9.29 4.26 -7.50
CA SER A 420 -8.41 4.33 -8.67
C SER A 420 -7.24 3.34 -8.57
N ASP A 421 -6.76 3.06 -7.34
CA ASP A 421 -5.73 2.03 -7.12
C ASP A 421 -6.26 0.61 -7.37
N ILE A 422 -7.50 0.31 -6.94
CA ILE A 422 -8.15 -1.00 -7.20
C ILE A 422 -8.39 -1.19 -8.70
N TRP A 423 -8.81 -0.16 -9.42
CA TRP A 423 -8.92 -0.18 -10.88
C TRP A 423 -7.57 -0.55 -11.53
N ALA A 424 -6.51 0.16 -11.14
CA ALA A 424 -5.16 -0.07 -11.66
C ALA A 424 -4.64 -1.46 -11.31
N TYR A 425 -4.95 -1.96 -10.11
CA TYR A 425 -4.64 -3.34 -9.69
C TYR A 425 -5.30 -4.37 -10.61
N GLY A 426 -6.58 -4.20 -10.94
CA GLY A 426 -7.28 -5.04 -11.92
C GLY A 426 -6.56 -5.06 -13.28
N CYS A 427 -6.13 -3.89 -13.77
CA CYS A 427 -5.38 -3.79 -15.03
C CYS A 427 -4.04 -4.53 -14.97
N ILE A 428 -3.35 -4.47 -13.83
CA ILE A 428 -2.07 -5.15 -13.63
C ILE A 428 -2.27 -6.65 -13.51
N LEU A 429 -3.33 -7.14 -12.85
CA LEU A 429 -3.65 -8.56 -12.83
C LEU A 429 -3.89 -9.09 -14.25
N PHE A 430 -4.72 -8.40 -15.04
CA PHE A 430 -4.94 -8.76 -16.44
C PHE A 430 -3.61 -8.86 -17.20
N TRP A 431 -2.75 -7.86 -17.06
CA TRP A 431 -1.43 -7.82 -17.70
C TRP A 431 -0.49 -8.94 -17.22
N LEU A 432 -0.50 -9.23 -15.93
CA LEU A 432 0.33 -10.25 -15.30
C LEU A 432 -0.04 -11.64 -15.81
N PHE A 433 -1.34 -11.96 -15.85
CA PHE A 433 -1.87 -13.28 -16.20
C PHE A 433 -1.95 -13.55 -17.70
N SER A 434 -2.44 -12.58 -18.49
CA SER A 434 -2.58 -12.74 -19.95
C SER A 434 -1.27 -12.51 -20.71
N SER A 435 -0.35 -11.73 -20.13
CA SER A 435 0.79 -11.13 -20.83
C SER A 435 0.42 -10.15 -21.94
N LEU A 436 -0.81 -9.64 -21.95
CA LEU A 436 -1.28 -8.60 -22.86
C LEU A 436 -1.40 -7.27 -22.13
N GLU A 437 -1.20 -6.16 -22.83
CA GLU A 437 -1.49 -4.83 -22.28
C GLU A 437 -3.01 -4.62 -22.13
N PRO A 438 -3.49 -3.90 -21.11
CA PRO A 438 -4.90 -3.52 -21.05
C PRO A 438 -5.28 -2.76 -22.33
N TYR A 439 -6.45 -3.06 -22.91
CA TYR A 439 -6.85 -2.54 -24.23
C TYR A 439 -5.88 -2.90 -25.38
N HIS A 440 -5.24 -4.09 -25.35
CA HIS A 440 -4.22 -4.51 -26.33
C HIS A 440 -4.63 -4.39 -27.80
N GLU A 441 -5.92 -4.54 -28.12
CA GLU A 441 -6.45 -4.41 -29.49
C GLU A 441 -6.29 -2.98 -30.05
N THR A 442 -6.26 -1.99 -29.16
CA THR A 442 -6.19 -0.58 -29.52
C THR A 442 -4.75 -0.10 -29.52
N LYS A 443 -4.21 0.15 -30.72
CA LYS A 443 -2.80 0.54 -30.90
C LYS A 443 -2.47 1.97 -30.51
N ARG A 444 -3.45 2.89 -30.53
CA ARG A 444 -3.24 4.31 -30.25
C ARG A 444 -3.74 4.65 -28.85
N GLU A 445 -2.88 5.22 -28.02
CA GLU A 445 -3.22 5.58 -26.63
C GLU A 445 -4.35 6.61 -26.51
N TYR A 446 -4.49 7.50 -27.49
CA TYR A 446 -5.62 8.43 -27.54
C TYR A 446 -6.97 7.72 -27.72
N ASP A 447 -6.99 6.62 -28.49
CA ASP A 447 -8.20 5.83 -28.69
C ASP A 447 -8.51 5.02 -27.42
N VAL A 448 -7.49 4.58 -26.68
CA VAL A 448 -7.64 3.95 -25.35
C VAL A 448 -8.30 4.91 -24.36
N GLU A 449 -7.86 6.17 -24.30
CA GLU A 449 -8.49 7.19 -23.45
C GLU A 449 -9.99 7.31 -23.73
N ARG A 450 -10.36 7.31 -25.02
CA ARG A 450 -11.75 7.41 -25.47
C ARG A 450 -12.57 6.16 -25.10
N LEU A 451 -11.95 4.98 -25.10
CA LEU A 451 -12.58 3.74 -24.66
C LEU A 451 -12.86 3.77 -23.16
N ILE A 452 -11.88 4.19 -22.34
CA ILE A 452 -12.04 4.34 -20.89
C ILE A 452 -13.17 5.33 -20.58
N GLN A 453 -13.21 6.49 -21.25
CA GLN A 453 -14.28 7.50 -21.09
C GLN A 453 -15.67 6.98 -21.46
N ARG A 454 -15.76 6.01 -22.37
CA ARG A 454 -17.01 5.34 -22.77
C ARG A 454 -17.40 4.20 -21.83
N GLY A 455 -16.60 3.91 -20.81
CA GLY A 455 -16.83 2.81 -19.86
C GLY A 455 -16.51 1.44 -20.44
N VAL A 456 -15.68 1.36 -21.50
CA VAL A 456 -15.20 0.08 -22.03
C VAL A 456 -14.18 -0.50 -21.05
N LEU A 457 -14.35 -1.77 -20.69
CA LEU A 457 -13.50 -2.45 -19.71
C LEU A 457 -12.10 -2.75 -20.30
N PRO A 458 -11.06 -2.86 -19.46
CA PRO A 458 -9.68 -3.03 -19.91
C PRO A 458 -9.35 -4.43 -20.43
N ASN A 459 -10.17 -5.44 -20.10
CA ASN A 459 -10.01 -6.82 -20.52
C ASN A 459 -10.95 -7.16 -21.68
N ASP A 460 -10.45 -7.94 -22.65
CA ASP A 460 -11.33 -8.73 -23.48
C ASP A 460 -11.55 -10.07 -22.79
N ALA A 461 -12.73 -10.23 -22.17
CA ALA A 461 -13.12 -11.47 -21.51
C ALA A 461 -13.13 -12.67 -22.48
N GLN A 462 -13.24 -12.44 -23.79
CA GLN A 462 -13.21 -13.47 -24.82
C GLN A 462 -11.78 -13.98 -25.08
N VAL A 463 -10.76 -13.10 -25.05
CA VAL A 463 -9.34 -13.47 -25.20
C VAL A 463 -8.81 -14.28 -24.02
N LEU A 464 -9.37 -14.09 -22.81
CA LEU A 464 -9.09 -14.97 -21.67
C LEU A 464 -9.78 -16.34 -21.78
N ARG A 465 -10.82 -16.45 -22.61
CA ARG A 465 -11.65 -17.66 -22.78
C ARG A 465 -11.33 -18.48 -24.03
N GLU A 466 -10.74 -17.88 -25.07
CA GLU A 466 -10.51 -18.52 -26.37
C GLU A 466 -9.01 -18.72 -26.65
N GLU A 467 -8.64 -19.92 -27.11
CA GLU A 467 -7.31 -20.20 -27.65
C GLU A 467 -7.11 -19.39 -28.94
N THR A 468 -6.30 -18.33 -28.90
CA THR A 468 -5.94 -17.57 -30.09
C THR A 468 -4.42 -17.48 -30.28
N GLU A 469 -3.99 -17.71 -31.51
CA GLU A 469 -2.60 -17.62 -31.94
C GLU A 469 -2.22 -16.15 -32.12
N VAL A 470 -1.24 -15.68 -31.34
CA VAL A 470 -0.68 -14.33 -31.45
C VAL A 470 0.80 -14.48 -31.83
N ASP A 471 1.21 -13.83 -32.93
CA ASP A 471 2.59 -13.80 -33.43
C ASP A 471 3.24 -15.18 -33.70
N GLY A 472 2.47 -16.14 -34.24
CA GLY A 472 2.98 -17.43 -34.74
C GLY A 472 3.49 -18.38 -33.65
N ARG A 473 3.04 -18.21 -32.41
CA ARG A 473 3.29 -19.15 -31.30
C ARG A 473 1.96 -19.63 -30.73
N PHE A 474 1.65 -20.92 -30.93
CA PHE A 474 0.60 -21.60 -30.18
C PHE A 474 0.97 -21.65 -28.69
N ARG A 475 0.26 -20.91 -27.84
CA ARG A 475 0.25 -21.16 -26.39
C ARG A 475 -0.75 -22.29 -26.13
N GLN A 476 -0.27 -23.49 -25.82
CA GLN A 476 -1.14 -24.55 -25.30
C GLN A 476 -1.76 -24.08 -23.98
N ASN A 477 -3.09 -23.89 -23.96
CA ASN A 477 -3.82 -23.33 -22.82
C ASN A 477 -4.45 -24.40 -21.91
N ARG A 478 -4.10 -25.68 -22.10
CA ARG A 478 -4.65 -26.82 -21.34
C ARG A 478 -4.20 -26.92 -19.87
N GLN A 479 -3.27 -26.08 -19.40
CA GLN A 479 -2.75 -26.14 -18.02
C GLN A 479 -3.13 -24.96 -17.13
N ARG A 480 -4.10 -24.11 -17.52
CA ARG A 480 -4.48 -22.91 -16.73
C ARG A 480 -5.97 -22.92 -16.34
N GLU A 481 -6.46 -24.00 -15.76
CA GLU A 481 -7.84 -24.12 -15.22
C GLU A 481 -8.20 -22.97 -14.24
N TRP A 482 -7.23 -22.44 -13.51
CA TRP A 482 -7.43 -21.40 -12.49
C TRP A 482 -7.72 -19.99 -13.02
N LEU A 483 -7.38 -19.67 -14.28
CA LEU A 483 -7.82 -18.42 -14.92
C LEU A 483 -9.35 -18.38 -15.02
N PHE A 484 -9.98 -19.56 -14.97
CA PHE A 484 -11.41 -19.81 -14.96
C PHE A 484 -11.99 -20.03 -13.55
N ASN A 485 -11.18 -20.05 -12.49
CA ASN A 485 -11.62 -20.19 -11.08
C ASN A 485 -11.98 -18.83 -10.44
N GLY A 486 -12.53 -17.89 -11.21
CA GLY A 486 -13.06 -16.63 -10.68
C GLY A 486 -12.07 -15.45 -10.55
N ILE A 487 -10.77 -15.61 -10.84
CA ILE A 487 -9.84 -14.46 -10.88
C ILE A 487 -10.23 -13.47 -11.98
N SER A 488 -10.63 -13.94 -13.16
CA SER A 488 -11.14 -13.07 -14.23
C SER A 488 -12.41 -12.33 -13.79
N ASP A 489 -13.36 -13.04 -13.17
CA ASP A 489 -14.61 -12.44 -12.68
C ASP A 489 -14.36 -11.41 -11.57
N ARG A 490 -13.33 -11.60 -10.75
CA ARG A 490 -12.94 -10.64 -9.70
C ARG A 490 -12.07 -9.49 -10.22
N ALA A 491 -11.27 -9.70 -11.26
CA ALA A 491 -10.65 -8.61 -12.00
C ALA A 491 -11.74 -7.70 -12.60
N GLU A 492 -12.81 -8.27 -13.15
CA GLU A 492 -13.99 -7.53 -13.61
C GLU A 492 -14.66 -6.71 -12.48
N ASN A 493 -14.73 -7.25 -11.26
CA ASN A 493 -15.21 -6.50 -10.10
C ASN A 493 -14.34 -5.30 -9.72
N CYS A 494 -13.04 -5.30 -10.06
CA CYS A 494 -12.17 -4.15 -9.84
C CYS A 494 -12.56 -2.94 -10.71
N TRP A 495 -13.35 -3.16 -11.77
CA TRP A 495 -13.84 -2.14 -12.70
C TRP A 495 -15.35 -1.93 -12.64
N SER A 496 -16.05 -2.59 -11.70
CA SER A 496 -17.51 -2.52 -11.58
C SER A 496 -17.97 -1.16 -11.05
N PRO A 497 -19.02 -0.53 -11.64
CA PRO A 497 -19.60 0.71 -11.14
C PRO A 497 -20.28 0.58 -9.77
N SER A 498 -20.70 -0.63 -9.38
CA SER A 498 -21.50 -0.91 -8.19
C SER A 498 -20.90 -2.08 -7.40
N GLY A 499 -20.28 -1.79 -6.25
CA GLY A 499 -19.70 -2.79 -5.33
C GLY A 499 -18.19 -2.99 -5.50
N TRP A 500 -17.41 -1.92 -5.39
CA TRP A 500 -15.94 -1.96 -5.46
C TRP A 500 -15.37 -2.79 -4.31
N PRO A 501 -14.58 -3.85 -4.58
CA PRO A 501 -13.93 -4.59 -3.52
C PRO A 501 -12.81 -3.75 -2.91
N THR A 502 -12.61 -3.87 -1.60
CA THR A 502 -11.44 -3.30 -0.95
C THR A 502 -10.20 -4.17 -1.22
N ALA A 503 -9.00 -3.63 -1.00
CA ALA A 503 -7.78 -4.43 -1.06
C ALA A 503 -7.85 -5.65 -0.11
N ASN A 504 -8.53 -5.52 1.03
CA ASN A 504 -8.74 -6.62 1.98
C ASN A 504 -9.67 -7.71 1.41
N ASP A 505 -10.77 -7.32 0.77
CA ASP A 505 -11.74 -8.28 0.18
C ASP A 505 -11.07 -9.11 -0.93
N LEU A 506 -10.25 -8.47 -1.75
CA LEU A 506 -9.46 -9.15 -2.78
C LEU A 506 -8.37 -10.03 -2.15
N LEU A 507 -7.76 -9.60 -1.05
CA LEU A 507 -6.72 -10.37 -0.36
C LEU A 507 -7.28 -11.67 0.22
N ILE A 508 -8.45 -11.61 0.86
CA ILE A 508 -9.16 -12.78 1.38
C ILE A 508 -9.43 -13.76 0.24
N PHE A 509 -9.98 -13.29 -0.87
CA PHE A 509 -10.28 -14.12 -2.04
C PHE A 509 -9.05 -14.79 -2.65
N VAL A 510 -7.96 -14.05 -2.90
CA VAL A 510 -6.75 -14.64 -3.50
C VAL A 510 -6.11 -15.65 -2.53
N ARG A 511 -6.23 -15.43 -1.21
CA ARG A 511 -5.77 -16.40 -0.20
C ARG A 511 -6.66 -17.65 -0.15
N GLU A 512 -7.97 -17.52 -0.33
CA GLU A 512 -8.90 -18.65 -0.47
C GLU A 512 -8.57 -19.47 -1.72
N LEU A 513 -8.34 -18.83 -2.87
CA LEU A 513 -7.88 -19.50 -4.08
C LEU A 513 -6.51 -20.18 -3.93
N SER A 514 -5.60 -19.54 -3.19
CA SER A 514 -4.31 -20.15 -2.87
C SER A 514 -4.50 -21.38 -1.97
N SER A 515 -5.46 -21.33 -1.04
CA SER A 515 -5.75 -22.46 -0.15
C SER A 515 -6.39 -23.67 -0.83
N GLU A 516 -7.16 -23.48 -1.91
CA GLU A 516 -7.67 -24.59 -2.73
C GLU A 516 -6.56 -25.25 -3.59
N MET A 517 -5.50 -24.50 -3.92
CA MET A 517 -4.29 -25.05 -4.55
C MET A 517 -3.31 -25.66 -3.54
N ASP A 518 -3.34 -25.19 -2.28
CA ASP A 518 -2.51 -25.69 -1.19
C ASP A 518 -2.82 -27.17 -0.83
N GLU A 519 -4.01 -27.69 -1.19
CA GLU A 519 -4.35 -29.11 -1.03
C GLU A 519 -3.60 -30.04 -2.02
N LEU A 520 -2.91 -29.49 -3.03
CA LEU A 520 -2.14 -30.25 -4.02
C LEU A 520 -0.61 -30.18 -3.84
N GLU A 521 -0.06 -29.27 -3.03
CA GLU A 521 1.40 -29.16 -2.78
C GLU A 521 1.75 -28.80 -1.32
N ASP A 522 1.58 -29.75 -0.40
CA ASP A 522 1.89 -29.64 1.03
C ASP A 522 3.39 -29.64 1.38
N THR A 523 4.23 -28.77 0.79
CA THR A 523 5.65 -28.66 1.25
C THR A 523 6.25 -27.27 1.41
N SER A 524 5.68 -26.18 0.86
CA SER A 524 6.35 -24.87 0.80
C SER A 524 5.53 -23.65 1.27
N THR A 525 4.24 -23.76 1.57
CA THR A 525 3.33 -22.60 1.65
C THR A 525 3.30 -21.86 3.00
N TRP A 526 3.67 -22.49 4.12
CA TRP A 526 3.80 -21.75 5.40
C TRP A 526 4.86 -20.63 5.35
N MET A 527 5.87 -20.78 4.48
CA MET A 527 6.93 -19.78 4.28
C MET A 527 6.43 -18.51 3.57
N SER A 528 5.33 -18.56 2.82
CA SER A 528 4.80 -17.38 2.13
C SER A 528 4.07 -16.41 3.07
N ARG A 529 3.55 -16.91 4.20
CA ARG A 529 2.79 -16.13 5.20
C ARG A 529 3.67 -15.53 6.31
N VAL A 530 4.97 -15.80 6.30
CA VAL A 530 5.93 -15.34 7.29
C VAL A 530 7.06 -14.61 6.56
N SER A 531 7.47 -13.45 7.04
CA SER A 531 8.53 -12.69 6.39
C SER A 531 9.84 -13.50 6.33
N ASN A 532 10.34 -13.75 5.13
CA ASN A 532 11.68 -14.29 4.93
C ASN A 532 12.70 -13.17 5.22
N LEU A 533 13.46 -13.32 6.29
CA LEU A 533 14.44 -12.31 6.74
C LEU A 533 15.86 -12.59 6.27
N SER A 534 16.10 -13.67 5.51
CA SER A 534 17.43 -14.21 5.14
C SER A 534 18.61 -13.23 5.14
N GLY A 535 19.12 -12.62 4.08
CA GLY A 535 20.25 -11.67 4.17
C GLY A 535 20.14 -10.40 5.08
N SER A 536 19.11 -10.25 5.92
CA SER A 536 18.88 -9.09 6.80
C SER A 536 19.25 -9.33 8.28
N VAL A 537 19.52 -10.59 8.67
CA VAL A 537 19.94 -10.97 10.02
C VAL A 537 21.46 -11.10 10.08
N ILE A 538 22.10 -10.32 10.94
CA ILE A 538 23.54 -10.42 11.23
C ILE A 538 23.73 -11.34 12.42
N ARG A 539 24.38 -12.47 12.17
CA ARG A 539 24.61 -13.54 13.15
C ARG A 539 25.99 -13.40 13.79
N PRO A 540 26.15 -13.73 15.08
CA PRO A 540 27.47 -13.96 15.64
C PRO A 540 28.10 -15.20 14.97
N PRO A 541 29.44 -15.30 14.89
CA PRO A 541 30.11 -16.54 14.54
C PRO A 541 29.60 -17.72 15.38
N ILE A 542 29.51 -18.92 14.78
CA ILE A 542 28.93 -20.11 15.45
C ILE A 542 29.66 -20.48 16.75
N LEU A 543 30.96 -20.21 16.83
CA LEU A 543 31.78 -20.40 18.04
C LEU A 543 31.41 -19.44 19.18
N TRP A 544 30.66 -18.38 18.88
CA TRP A 544 30.25 -17.32 19.81
C TRP A 544 28.73 -17.34 20.04
N VAL A 545 28.07 -18.47 19.81
CA VAL A 545 26.68 -18.69 20.22
C VAL A 545 26.60 -18.57 21.75
N GLN A 546 25.88 -17.57 22.24
CA GLN A 546 25.77 -17.24 23.67
C GLN A 546 24.34 -17.43 24.22
N GLY A 547 23.49 -18.17 23.53
CA GLY A 547 22.12 -18.45 24.00
C GLY A 547 21.94 -19.85 24.57
N GLY A 548 20.67 -20.26 24.69
CA GLY A 548 20.30 -21.56 25.28
C GLY A 548 19.97 -22.60 24.22
N SER A 549 19.69 -23.81 24.69
CA SER A 549 19.21 -24.91 23.86
C SER A 549 18.14 -25.71 24.57
N THR A 550 17.13 -26.14 23.83
CA THR A 550 16.17 -27.16 24.24
C THR A 550 16.47 -28.45 23.51
N SER A 551 16.05 -29.59 24.08
CA SER A 551 16.18 -30.90 23.44
C SER A 551 14.89 -31.70 23.58
N GLY A 552 14.50 -32.35 22.49
CA GLY A 552 13.27 -33.14 22.40
C GLY A 552 13.48 -34.43 21.63
N SER A 553 12.57 -35.37 21.80
CA SER A 553 12.55 -36.62 21.04
C SER A 553 11.52 -36.55 19.93
N TRP A 554 11.95 -36.66 18.69
CA TRP A 554 11.09 -36.84 17.52
C TRP A 554 10.68 -38.31 17.39
N ARG A 555 9.38 -38.55 17.24
CA ARG A 555 8.78 -39.88 17.03
C ARG A 555 8.09 -39.88 15.66
N TYR A 556 8.52 -40.74 14.73
CA TYR A 556 7.86 -40.89 13.43
C TYR A 556 7.00 -42.17 13.40
N PRO A 557 5.70 -42.10 13.03
CA PRO A 557 4.90 -43.30 12.76
C PRO A 557 5.32 -43.92 11.42
N LYS A 558 5.95 -45.10 11.43
CA LYS A 558 6.28 -45.80 10.18
C LYS A 558 5.02 -46.34 9.50
N ALA A 559 4.80 -45.95 8.25
CA ALA A 559 3.76 -46.47 7.36
C ALA A 559 4.01 -47.92 6.84
N SER A 560 4.75 -48.79 7.54
CA SER A 560 4.97 -50.18 7.06
C SER A 560 5.06 -51.19 8.20
N ARG A 561 4.14 -52.17 8.18
CA ARG A 561 3.87 -53.23 9.17
C ARG A 561 5.00 -54.26 9.46
N LEU A 562 6.27 -53.97 9.16
CA LEU A 562 7.33 -54.99 9.15
C LEU A 562 8.52 -54.77 10.10
N ASN A 563 8.48 -53.77 10.99
CA ASN A 563 9.49 -53.68 12.06
C ASN A 563 8.95 -52.84 13.24
N PRO A 564 8.76 -53.42 14.44
CA PRO A 564 7.96 -52.82 15.52
C PRO A 564 8.68 -51.76 16.36
N ASP A 565 9.92 -51.37 16.05
CA ASP A 565 10.70 -50.47 16.93
C ASP A 565 10.75 -49.03 16.39
N PRO A 566 10.05 -48.05 17.00
CA PRO A 566 10.10 -46.65 16.60
C PRO A 566 11.48 -46.05 16.96
N ARG A 567 12.28 -45.72 15.95
CA ARG A 567 13.54 -44.99 16.17
C ARG A 567 13.23 -43.58 16.66
N THR A 568 13.50 -43.33 17.95
CA THR A 568 13.45 -41.99 18.52
C THR A 568 14.69 -41.21 18.10
N THR A 569 14.49 -40.01 17.55
CA THR A 569 15.60 -39.13 17.16
C THR A 569 15.63 -37.94 18.10
N LYS A 570 16.74 -37.76 18.85
CA LYS A 570 16.90 -36.58 19.71
C LYS A 570 17.29 -35.38 18.87
N ILE A 571 16.57 -34.27 19.01
CA ILE A 571 16.86 -33.01 18.33
C ILE A 571 17.13 -31.95 19.38
N SER A 572 18.15 -31.13 19.14
CA SER A 572 18.38 -29.92 19.91
C SER A 572 18.09 -28.68 19.06
N MET A 573 17.25 -27.80 19.61
CA MET A 573 16.98 -26.47 19.08
C MET A 573 17.78 -25.47 19.91
N SER A 574 18.72 -24.79 19.27
CA SER A 574 19.56 -23.77 19.88
C SER A 574 19.09 -22.39 19.47
N TRP A 575 19.31 -21.38 20.30
CA TRP A 575 19.07 -20.00 19.90
C TRP A 575 20.24 -19.11 20.33
N THR A 576 20.41 -17.99 19.65
CA THR A 576 21.40 -16.98 19.99
C THR A 576 20.88 -15.59 19.72
N LYS A 577 21.47 -14.61 20.40
CA LYS A 577 21.27 -13.20 20.10
C LYS A 577 21.88 -12.88 18.72
N ALA A 578 21.13 -12.16 17.90
CA ALA A 578 21.55 -11.66 16.60
C ALA A 578 21.12 -10.20 16.44
N SER A 579 21.57 -9.55 15.38
CA SER A 579 21.18 -8.18 15.04
C SER A 579 20.39 -8.17 13.75
N PHE A 580 19.16 -7.67 13.79
CA PHE A 580 18.34 -7.45 12.62
C PHE A 580 18.55 -6.04 12.06
N LYS A 581 18.82 -5.95 10.75
CA LYS A 581 18.87 -4.69 10.02
C LYS A 581 17.47 -4.37 9.49
N ARG A 582 16.79 -3.41 10.13
CA ARG A 582 15.50 -2.91 9.67
C ARG A 582 15.75 -1.84 8.62
N GLY A 583 15.71 -2.24 7.35
CA GLY A 583 16.19 -1.39 6.27
C GLY A 583 17.71 -1.18 6.35
N PHE A 584 18.28 -0.52 5.35
CA PHE A 584 19.73 -0.35 5.31
C PHE A 584 20.29 0.66 6.34
N PHE A 585 19.46 1.52 6.94
CA PHE A 585 19.94 2.62 7.80
C PHE A 585 19.19 2.91 9.10
N ARG A 586 18.25 2.07 9.54
CA ARG A 586 17.65 2.27 10.87
C ARG A 586 18.17 1.25 11.87
N SER A 587 18.24 1.71 13.12
CA SER A 587 18.79 1.05 14.31
C SER A 587 18.89 -0.48 14.20
N ARG A 588 20.08 -1.04 14.44
CA ARG A 588 20.22 -2.48 14.66
C ARG A 588 19.30 -2.86 15.81
N THR A 589 18.26 -3.61 15.51
CA THR A 589 17.40 -4.14 16.55
C THR A 589 17.91 -5.51 16.92
N GLU A 590 18.02 -5.75 18.22
CA GLU A 590 18.43 -7.05 18.71
C GLU A 590 17.28 -8.03 18.51
N VAL A 591 17.61 -9.23 18.01
CA VAL A 591 16.66 -10.31 17.77
C VAL A 591 17.21 -11.62 18.32
N ILE A 592 16.34 -12.60 18.48
CA ILE A 592 16.73 -13.99 18.72
C ILE A 592 16.62 -14.75 17.40
N ILE A 593 17.69 -15.47 17.04
CA ILE A 593 17.65 -16.46 15.97
C ILE A 593 17.71 -17.86 16.58
N LYS A 594 16.74 -18.71 16.27
CA LYS A 594 16.60 -20.08 16.76
C LYS A 594 16.74 -21.07 15.61
N PHE A 595 17.64 -22.05 15.76
CA PHE A 595 18.10 -22.95 14.71
C PHE A 595 18.41 -24.35 15.27
N SER A 596 18.47 -25.35 14.40
CA SER A 596 18.94 -26.70 14.75
C SER A 596 20.44 -26.83 14.47
N MET A 597 21.21 -27.31 15.45
CA MET A 597 22.67 -27.55 15.28
C MET A 597 22.97 -28.82 14.47
N SER A 598 21.96 -29.64 14.13
CA SER A 598 22.13 -30.91 13.42
C SER A 598 22.60 -30.79 11.97
N GLY A 599 22.71 -29.57 11.42
CA GLY A 599 23.09 -29.30 10.04
C GLY A 599 24.57 -29.53 9.67
N GLN A 600 25.44 -29.89 10.62
CA GLN A 600 26.89 -30.08 10.39
C GLN A 600 27.40 -31.52 10.50
N SER A 601 26.61 -32.45 11.07
CA SER A 601 27.01 -33.86 11.10
C SER A 601 26.55 -34.56 9.83
N SER A 602 27.40 -35.42 9.27
CA SER A 602 27.14 -36.28 8.11
C SER A 602 26.06 -37.36 8.37
N THR A 603 25.16 -37.13 9.33
CA THR A 603 24.26 -38.10 9.92
C THR A 603 22.82 -37.90 9.44
N GLY A 604 22.46 -38.60 8.37
CA GLY A 604 21.10 -39.06 8.05
C GLY A 604 20.04 -38.03 7.64
N SER A 605 19.26 -38.38 6.61
CA SER A 605 18.08 -37.61 6.17
C SER A 605 17.02 -37.39 7.27
N SER A 606 16.95 -38.27 8.28
CA SER A 606 15.94 -38.21 9.34
C SER A 606 16.12 -37.04 10.32
N HIS A 607 17.34 -36.70 10.73
CA HIS A 607 17.58 -35.55 11.64
C HIS A 607 17.21 -34.21 10.99
N GLN A 608 17.47 -34.09 9.69
CA GLN A 608 17.12 -32.91 8.90
C GLN A 608 15.60 -32.78 8.74
N ILE A 609 14.90 -33.88 8.37
CA ILE A 609 13.43 -33.90 8.28
C ILE A 609 12.80 -33.50 9.61
N ALA A 610 13.32 -34.07 10.69
CA ALA A 610 12.79 -33.86 12.03
C ALA A 610 13.04 -32.42 12.53
N SER A 611 14.22 -31.85 12.27
CA SER A 611 14.52 -30.44 12.60
C SER A 611 13.66 -29.47 11.80
N ARG A 612 13.47 -29.74 10.49
CA ARG A 612 12.56 -28.96 9.65
C ARG A 612 11.12 -29.05 10.18
N SER A 613 10.68 -30.24 10.58
CA SER A 613 9.34 -30.44 11.16
C SER A 613 9.15 -29.65 12.45
N ALA A 614 10.15 -29.61 13.34
CA ALA A 614 10.10 -28.83 14.57
C ALA A 614 10.01 -27.31 14.32
N VAL A 615 10.86 -26.79 13.42
CA VAL A 615 10.84 -25.36 13.05
C VAL A 615 9.51 -24.98 12.40
N LYS A 616 9.03 -25.81 11.45
CA LYS A 616 7.72 -25.64 10.80
C LYS A 616 6.58 -25.57 11.80
N HIS A 617 6.57 -26.52 12.73
CA HIS A 617 5.56 -26.62 13.77
C HIS A 617 5.53 -25.38 14.66
N GLU A 618 6.69 -24.97 15.17
CA GLU A 618 6.81 -23.81 16.05
C GLU A 618 6.39 -22.51 15.35
N ILE A 619 6.79 -22.32 14.08
CA ILE A 619 6.34 -21.17 13.28
C ILE A 619 4.81 -21.18 13.11
N ALA A 620 4.22 -22.33 12.78
CA ALA A 620 2.78 -22.44 12.60
C ALA A 620 1.99 -22.11 13.88
N ILE A 621 2.54 -22.42 15.05
CA ILE A 621 1.98 -22.00 16.34
C ILE A 621 2.15 -20.49 16.51
N LEU A 622 3.37 -19.97 16.42
CA LEU A 622 3.68 -18.56 16.65
C LEU A 622 2.93 -17.58 15.73
N MET A 623 2.65 -17.97 14.48
CA MET A 623 1.88 -17.17 13.53
C MET A 623 0.46 -16.82 14.00
N GLN A 624 -0.10 -17.63 14.89
CA GLN A 624 -1.46 -17.46 15.41
C GLN A 624 -1.47 -16.58 16.68
N LEU A 625 -0.30 -16.25 17.22
CA LEU A 625 -0.16 -15.62 18.54
C LEU A 625 0.17 -14.14 18.40
N GLN A 626 -0.68 -13.30 18.98
CA GLN A 626 -0.46 -11.86 19.10
C GLN A 626 -0.86 -11.41 20.51
N HIS A 627 0.12 -11.38 21.42
CA HIS A 627 -0.10 -11.04 22.82
C HIS A 627 1.14 -10.42 23.46
N SER A 628 0.98 -9.47 24.39
CA SER A 628 2.09 -8.77 25.05
C SER A 628 2.98 -9.70 25.89
N ASN A 629 2.41 -10.77 26.45
CA ASN A 629 3.12 -11.78 27.25
C ASN A 629 3.56 -13.03 26.46
N VAL A 630 3.62 -12.96 25.13
CA VAL A 630 4.15 -14.02 24.26
C VAL A 630 5.18 -13.40 23.32
N CYS A 631 6.31 -14.08 23.12
CA CYS A 631 7.35 -13.59 22.21
C CYS A 631 6.84 -13.52 20.77
N SER A 632 6.97 -12.36 20.15
CA SER A 632 6.51 -12.10 18.79
C SER A 632 7.42 -12.73 17.74
N LEU A 633 6.82 -13.43 16.78
CA LEU A 633 7.50 -13.91 15.56
C LEU A 633 7.75 -12.75 14.61
N TRP A 634 8.99 -12.58 14.17
CA TRP A 634 9.37 -11.55 13.20
C TRP A 634 9.53 -12.12 11.80
N GLY A 635 9.99 -13.38 11.71
CA GLY A 635 10.18 -14.03 10.43
C GLY A 635 10.98 -15.32 10.53
N TYR A 636 11.50 -15.75 9.39
CA TYR A 636 12.38 -16.93 9.30
C TYR A 636 13.59 -16.66 8.41
N GLU A 637 14.66 -17.43 8.55
CA GLU A 637 15.88 -17.37 7.74
C GLU A 637 16.16 -18.74 7.13
N GLU A 638 16.38 -18.83 5.81
CA GLU A 638 16.48 -20.10 5.09
C GLU A 638 17.85 -20.77 5.21
N ASP A 639 18.92 -19.98 5.18
CA ASP A 639 20.30 -20.47 5.23
C ASP A 639 20.90 -20.17 6.60
N THR A 640 21.02 -21.19 7.45
CA THR A 640 21.61 -21.05 8.78
C THR A 640 23.01 -21.63 8.82
N PHE A 641 24.00 -20.76 9.08
CA PHE A 641 25.39 -21.16 9.30
C PHE A 641 25.98 -22.09 8.21
N GLY A 642 25.56 -21.95 6.95
CA GLY A 642 26.05 -22.76 5.83
C GLY A 642 25.35 -24.11 5.63
N SER A 643 24.21 -24.34 6.29
CA SER A 643 23.33 -25.48 6.05
C SER A 643 22.08 -25.03 5.28
N PRO A 644 22.05 -25.16 3.94
CA PRO A 644 20.95 -24.67 3.10
C PRO A 644 19.63 -25.45 3.27
N SER A 645 19.58 -26.42 4.19
CA SER A 645 18.46 -27.35 4.36
C SER A 645 17.70 -27.21 5.69
N SER A 646 18.07 -26.29 6.57
CA SER A 646 17.38 -26.08 7.86
C SER A 646 17.10 -24.59 8.13
N PRO A 647 15.83 -24.15 8.07
CA PRO A 647 15.47 -22.76 8.36
C PRO A 647 15.62 -22.45 9.86
N ALA A 648 15.81 -21.17 10.19
CA ALA A 648 15.75 -20.63 11.55
C ALA A 648 14.53 -19.74 11.77
N ILE A 649 14.09 -19.69 13.02
CA ILE A 649 13.03 -18.80 13.49
C ILE A 649 13.68 -17.53 14.00
N VAL A 650 13.15 -16.37 13.60
CA VAL A 650 13.58 -15.07 14.10
C VAL A 650 12.45 -14.48 14.94
N THR A 651 12.72 -14.24 16.22
CA THR A 651 11.78 -13.66 17.17
C THR A 651 12.35 -12.41 17.83
N GLU A 652 11.50 -11.67 18.53
CA GLU A 652 11.95 -10.53 19.33
C GLU A 652 13.01 -10.91 20.38
N PHE A 653 13.93 -9.99 20.68
CA PHE A 653 14.88 -10.13 21.77
C PHE A 653 14.32 -9.51 23.05
N CYS A 654 14.31 -10.31 24.13
CA CYS A 654 14.08 -9.84 25.48
C CYS A 654 15.42 -9.90 26.25
N PRO A 655 15.91 -8.80 26.85
CA PRO A 655 17.20 -8.75 27.53
C PRO A 655 17.26 -9.53 28.85
N ASN A 656 16.16 -10.15 29.28
CA ASN A 656 16.00 -10.84 30.55
C ASN A 656 16.18 -9.90 31.74
N GLY A 657 15.34 -8.86 31.79
CA GLY A 657 15.30 -7.86 32.85
C GLY A 657 14.74 -8.39 34.19
N THR A 658 14.51 -7.48 35.13
CA THR A 658 13.84 -7.81 36.40
C THR A 658 12.34 -7.90 36.18
N LEU A 659 11.73 -9.01 36.63
CA LEU A 659 10.29 -9.20 36.54
C LEU A 659 9.54 -8.06 37.24
N GLY A 660 8.69 -7.35 36.50
CA GLY A 660 7.84 -6.29 37.05
C GLY A 660 6.58 -6.87 37.68
N GLU A 661 5.84 -7.70 36.95
CA GLU A 661 4.54 -8.23 37.37
C GLU A 661 4.45 -9.75 37.18
N MET A 662 4.16 -10.48 38.26
CA MET A 662 4.00 -11.94 38.23
C MET A 662 2.79 -12.40 37.38
N GLU A 663 1.76 -11.55 37.28
CA GLU A 663 0.55 -11.77 36.48
C GLU A 663 0.81 -12.00 35.00
N ASN A 664 1.92 -11.46 34.48
CA ASN A 664 2.28 -11.55 33.07
C ASN A 664 2.34 -13.00 32.56
N ILE A 665 2.84 -13.93 33.38
CA ILE A 665 2.91 -15.35 33.02
C ILE A 665 1.50 -15.95 32.89
N LEU A 666 0.64 -15.67 33.86
CA LEU A 666 -0.76 -16.14 33.87
C LEU A 666 -1.57 -15.53 32.71
N ASN A 667 -1.36 -14.25 32.40
CA ASN A 667 -1.95 -13.58 31.25
C ASN A 667 -1.56 -14.29 29.93
N GLY A 668 -0.28 -14.61 29.76
CA GLY A 668 0.22 -15.34 28.59
C GLY A 668 -0.41 -16.74 28.47
N VAL A 669 -0.47 -17.50 29.56
CA VAL A 669 -1.05 -18.85 29.54
C VAL A 669 -2.57 -18.83 29.35
N SER A 670 -3.28 -17.90 30.00
CA SER A 670 -4.73 -17.71 29.80
C SER A 670 -5.05 -17.34 28.35
N TYR A 671 -4.24 -16.51 27.72
CA TYR A 671 -4.37 -16.21 26.30
C TYR A 671 -4.27 -17.48 25.43
N LEU A 672 -3.24 -18.30 25.64
CA LEU A 672 -3.02 -19.55 24.89
C LEU A 672 -4.17 -20.56 25.07
N HIS A 673 -4.73 -20.65 26.28
CA HIS A 673 -5.75 -21.65 26.60
C HIS A 673 -7.17 -21.22 26.20
N GLU A 674 -7.47 -19.92 26.21
CA GLU A 674 -8.86 -19.45 26.16
C GLU A 674 -9.15 -18.41 25.06
N LYS A 675 -8.12 -17.77 24.48
CA LYS A 675 -8.30 -16.61 23.59
C LYS A 675 -7.86 -16.86 22.14
N VAL A 676 -7.12 -17.93 21.88
CA VAL A 676 -6.72 -18.31 20.52
C VAL A 676 -7.94 -18.83 19.75
N THR A 677 -8.18 -18.29 18.55
CA THR A 677 -9.38 -18.56 17.74
C THR A 677 -9.47 -20.01 17.28
N ASP A 678 -8.33 -20.59 16.94
CA ASP A 678 -8.22 -21.91 16.31
C ASP A 678 -8.05 -23.02 17.35
N GLY A 679 -8.55 -22.83 18.57
CA GLY A 679 -8.50 -23.81 19.65
C GLY A 679 -7.38 -23.60 20.68
N ILE A 680 -7.33 -24.51 21.64
CA ILE A 680 -6.47 -24.45 22.83
C ILE A 680 -5.04 -24.79 22.43
N ILE A 681 -4.09 -23.91 22.76
CA ILE A 681 -2.66 -24.17 22.60
C ILE A 681 -2.05 -24.48 23.96
N VAL A 682 -1.56 -25.70 24.11
CA VAL A 682 -0.77 -26.14 25.26
C VAL A 682 0.70 -25.90 24.93
N HIS A 683 1.45 -25.21 25.77
CA HIS A 683 2.87 -24.94 25.56
C HIS A 683 3.72 -26.21 25.70
N GLY A 684 3.39 -27.08 26.67
CA GLY A 684 3.94 -28.44 26.79
C GLY A 684 5.32 -28.55 27.45
N ASN A 685 6.06 -27.45 27.58
CA ASN A 685 7.36 -27.40 28.29
C ASN A 685 7.59 -26.03 28.98
N LEU A 686 6.63 -25.51 29.74
CA LEU A 686 6.81 -24.26 30.48
C LEU A 686 7.81 -24.44 31.64
N ASN A 687 8.81 -23.57 31.71
CA ASN A 687 9.82 -23.54 32.76
C ASN A 687 10.52 -22.18 32.82
N MET A 688 11.22 -21.91 33.93
CA MET A 688 11.92 -20.64 34.15
C MET A 688 13.26 -20.57 33.39
N ASP A 689 13.84 -21.71 33.05
CA ASP A 689 15.20 -21.80 32.48
C ASP A 689 15.24 -21.38 31.01
N THR A 690 14.20 -21.74 30.26
CA THR A 690 14.18 -21.65 28.79
C THR A 690 12.92 -20.99 28.24
N SER A 691 11.77 -21.12 28.89
CA SER A 691 10.46 -20.77 28.30
C SER A 691 9.92 -19.40 28.73
N VAL A 692 10.38 -18.85 29.86
CA VAL A 692 9.99 -17.51 30.34
C VAL A 692 11.18 -16.56 30.24
N VAL A 693 10.95 -15.38 29.67
CA VAL A 693 11.92 -14.28 29.60
C VAL A 693 11.27 -12.97 30.04
N VAL A 694 12.07 -12.02 30.49
CA VAL A 694 11.57 -10.71 30.92
C VAL A 694 12.13 -9.60 30.03
N ASP A 695 11.27 -8.73 29.52
CA ASP A 695 11.67 -7.58 28.73
C ASP A 695 12.20 -6.42 29.62
N LYS A 696 12.81 -5.41 29.02
CA LYS A 696 13.44 -4.26 29.71
C LYS A 696 12.49 -3.46 30.59
N ASP A 697 11.19 -3.49 30.29
CA ASP A 697 10.13 -2.81 31.03
C ASP A 697 9.59 -3.66 32.20
N GLY A 698 10.12 -4.87 32.38
CA GLY A 698 9.69 -5.83 33.38
C GLY A 698 8.58 -6.77 32.92
N THR A 699 8.14 -6.68 31.66
CA THR A 699 7.08 -7.55 31.12
C THR A 699 7.59 -8.98 30.93
N ALA A 700 6.96 -9.96 31.58
CA ALA A 700 7.27 -11.38 31.34
C ALA A 700 6.63 -11.86 30.02
N LYS A 701 7.39 -12.62 29.23
CA LYS A 701 6.96 -13.21 27.97
C LYS A 701 7.29 -14.70 27.88
N ILE A 702 6.40 -15.46 27.26
CA ILE A 702 6.53 -16.89 26.99
C ILE A 702 7.17 -17.11 25.61
N ARG A 703 8.09 -18.06 25.49
CA ARG A 703 8.78 -18.47 24.25
C ARG A 703 9.05 -19.98 24.22
N ASN A 704 9.56 -20.47 23.09
CA ASN A 704 9.93 -21.87 22.83
C ASN A 704 8.72 -22.82 22.72
N PHE A 705 8.00 -22.69 21.61
CA PHE A 705 6.75 -23.41 21.31
C PHE A 705 6.97 -24.69 20.48
N GLU A 706 8.19 -25.22 20.39
CA GLU A 706 8.50 -26.44 19.61
C GLU A 706 7.81 -27.71 20.15
N PHE A 707 7.37 -27.67 21.42
CA PHE A 707 6.62 -28.73 22.10
C PHE A 707 5.11 -28.47 22.15
N ALA A 708 4.66 -27.34 21.59
CA ALA A 708 3.29 -26.91 21.76
C ALA A 708 2.31 -27.85 21.04
N PHE A 709 1.14 -28.07 21.63
CA PHE A 709 0.08 -28.93 21.10
C PHE A 709 -1.20 -28.12 20.97
N GLN A 710 -1.87 -28.21 19.82
CA GLN A 710 -3.10 -27.47 19.54
C GLN A 710 -4.26 -28.42 19.30
N TYR A 711 -5.37 -28.21 20.03
CA TYR A 711 -6.59 -28.98 19.87
C TYR A 711 -7.84 -28.12 20.05
N ALA A 712 -8.95 -28.51 19.43
CA ALA A 712 -10.25 -27.89 19.63
C ALA A 712 -11.26 -28.90 20.20
N HIS A 713 -12.09 -28.45 21.13
CA HIS A 713 -13.22 -29.24 21.60
C HIS A 713 -14.27 -29.36 20.50
N ASN A 714 -14.70 -30.59 20.23
CA ASN A 714 -15.77 -30.83 19.27
C ASN A 714 -17.14 -30.69 19.94
N LYS A 715 -18.07 -30.06 19.23
CA LYS A 715 -19.48 -29.94 19.67
C LYS A 715 -20.30 -31.21 19.37
N SER A 716 -19.75 -32.15 18.62
CA SER A 716 -20.43 -33.36 18.18
C SER A 716 -20.37 -34.47 19.25
N PRO A 717 -21.47 -35.17 19.56
CA PRO A 717 -21.46 -36.26 20.52
C PRO A 717 -20.60 -37.43 19.99
N GLY A 718 -19.59 -37.83 20.76
CA GLY A 718 -18.74 -39.00 20.49
C GLY A 718 -17.25 -38.72 20.25
N ILE A 719 -16.87 -37.50 19.87
CA ILE A 719 -15.47 -37.07 19.76
C ILE A 719 -15.26 -35.90 20.72
N VAL A 720 -14.38 -36.07 21.73
CA VAL A 720 -14.20 -35.06 22.81
C VAL A 720 -13.37 -33.86 22.35
N ALA A 721 -12.38 -34.06 21.49
CA ALA A 721 -11.54 -33.02 20.90
C ALA A 721 -10.92 -33.48 19.57
N THR A 722 -10.66 -32.53 18.67
CA THR A 722 -9.90 -32.71 17.42
C THR A 722 -8.49 -32.17 17.60
N VAL A 723 -7.48 -32.96 17.24
CA VAL A 723 -6.10 -32.48 17.15
C VAL A 723 -5.97 -31.59 15.92
N ILE A 724 -5.58 -30.34 16.13
CA ILE A 724 -5.33 -29.39 15.03
C ILE A 724 -3.85 -29.41 14.66
N ARG A 725 -2.96 -29.40 15.66
CA ARG A 725 -1.51 -29.51 15.44
C ARG A 725 -0.88 -30.39 16.51
N ALA A 726 -0.29 -31.50 16.08
CA ALA A 726 0.52 -32.37 16.94
C ALA A 726 1.95 -31.82 17.05
N PRO A 727 2.59 -31.83 18.23
CA PRO A 727 3.97 -31.38 18.36
C PRO A 727 4.89 -32.28 17.55
N ALA A 728 5.82 -31.67 16.83
CA ALA A 728 6.89 -32.42 16.17
C ALA A 728 7.79 -33.11 17.21
N LEU A 729 8.01 -32.50 18.37
CA LEU A 729 8.91 -32.99 19.41
C LEU A 729 8.15 -33.31 20.69
N ALA A 730 8.53 -34.42 21.35
CA ALA A 730 8.15 -34.68 22.73
C ALA A 730 9.21 -34.07 23.68
N PRO A 731 8.80 -33.30 24.71
CA PRO A 731 9.73 -32.77 25.70
C PRO A 731 10.36 -33.90 26.52
N MET A 732 11.59 -33.68 26.98
CA MET A 732 12.18 -34.56 27.98
C MET A 732 11.58 -34.27 29.35
N PRO A 733 11.24 -35.30 30.15
CA PRO A 733 10.72 -35.10 31.49
C PRO A 733 11.68 -34.23 32.33
N SER A 734 11.10 -33.33 33.12
CA SER A 734 11.83 -32.35 33.92
C SER A 734 11.07 -32.07 35.23
N ARG A 735 11.73 -31.41 36.19
CA ARG A 735 11.14 -31.04 37.49
C ARG A 735 9.91 -30.11 37.39
N TRP A 736 9.68 -29.52 36.22
CA TRP A 736 8.57 -28.61 35.94
C TRP A 736 7.29 -29.33 35.49
N HIS A 737 7.39 -30.61 35.13
CA HIS A 737 6.30 -31.39 34.57
C HIS A 737 5.43 -32.03 35.66
N PRO A 738 4.13 -32.26 35.37
CA PRO A 738 3.20 -32.82 36.34
C PRO A 738 3.29 -34.35 36.46
N PRO A 739 2.75 -34.95 37.54
CA PRO A 739 2.75 -36.40 37.78
C PRO A 739 2.24 -37.24 36.61
N GLU A 740 1.17 -36.81 35.93
CA GLU A 740 0.56 -37.56 34.82
C GLU A 740 1.48 -37.71 33.60
N MET A 741 2.55 -36.92 33.48
CA MET A 741 3.56 -37.13 32.42
C MET A 741 4.50 -38.31 32.74
N PHE A 742 4.58 -38.74 34.00
CA PHE A 742 5.47 -39.81 34.49
C PHE A 742 4.74 -41.14 34.72
N LEU A 743 3.41 -41.16 34.62
CA LEU A 743 2.60 -42.36 34.75
C LEU A 743 2.52 -43.09 33.40
N GLU A 744 3.57 -43.85 33.04
CA GLU A 744 3.51 -44.75 31.88
C GLU A 744 2.55 -45.92 32.16
N THR A 745 1.43 -46.00 31.45
CA THR A 745 0.86 -47.31 31.08
C THR A 745 1.61 -47.83 29.86
N LEU A 746 2.42 -48.85 30.07
CA LEU A 746 3.00 -49.71 29.03
C LEU A 746 1.94 -50.08 27.99
N GLY A 747 2.06 -49.55 26.77
CA GLY A 747 1.33 -50.05 25.59
C GLY A 747 0.32 -49.10 24.92
N SER A 748 0.06 -47.89 25.43
CA SER A 748 -0.77 -46.90 24.74
C SER A 748 0.09 -45.78 24.14
N ASP A 749 -0.21 -45.37 22.90
CA ASP A 749 0.29 -44.11 22.31
C ASP A 749 0.23 -43.01 23.37
N GLY A 750 1.39 -42.45 23.74
CA GLY A 750 1.60 -41.73 25.01
C GLY A 750 0.55 -40.67 25.36
N SER A 751 0.40 -40.39 26.66
CA SER A 751 -0.56 -39.43 27.21
C SER A 751 -0.56 -38.10 26.43
N LEU A 752 -1.70 -37.76 25.84
CA LEU A 752 -1.90 -36.49 25.12
C LEU A 752 -1.75 -35.33 26.10
N MET A 753 -0.90 -34.35 25.78
CA MET A 753 -0.75 -33.15 26.58
C MET A 753 -2.06 -32.34 26.57
N THR A 754 -2.43 -31.80 27.73
CA THR A 754 -3.62 -30.98 27.93
C THR A 754 -3.23 -29.64 28.54
N GLN A 755 -4.13 -28.66 28.52
CA GLN A 755 -3.90 -27.36 29.16
C GLN A 755 -3.49 -27.47 30.64
N TYR A 756 -3.91 -28.54 31.32
CA TYR A 756 -3.59 -28.80 32.72
C TYR A 756 -2.11 -29.09 32.97
N ASN A 757 -1.38 -29.56 31.96
CA ASN A 757 0.06 -29.76 32.04
C ASN A 757 0.78 -28.41 32.24
N ASP A 758 0.36 -27.38 31.50
CA ASP A 758 0.89 -26.03 31.65
C ASP A 758 0.53 -25.43 33.01
N LEU A 759 -0.69 -25.67 33.51
CA LEU A 759 -1.15 -25.13 34.79
C LEU A 759 -0.29 -25.59 35.98
N TRP A 760 0.16 -26.85 35.97
CA TRP A 760 1.11 -27.33 36.98
C TRP A 760 2.44 -26.56 36.94
N ALA A 761 2.99 -26.38 35.74
CA ALA A 761 4.22 -25.63 35.51
C ALA A 761 4.07 -24.15 35.93
N VAL A 762 2.90 -23.53 35.70
CA VAL A 762 2.59 -22.18 36.19
C VAL A 762 2.63 -22.14 37.71
N GLY A 763 2.04 -23.12 38.41
CA GLY A 763 2.16 -23.21 39.87
C GLY A 763 3.62 -23.26 40.33
N CYS A 764 4.45 -24.04 39.64
CA CYS A 764 5.90 -24.11 39.89
C CYS A 764 6.60 -22.76 39.68
N LEU A 765 6.23 -22.02 38.62
CA LEU A 765 6.79 -20.71 38.31
C LEU A 765 6.42 -19.66 39.37
N LEU A 766 5.15 -19.60 39.78
CA LEU A 766 4.70 -18.65 40.80
C LEU A 766 5.44 -18.87 42.13
N ALA A 767 5.57 -20.13 42.56
CA ALA A 767 6.31 -20.47 43.78
C ALA A 767 7.82 -20.22 43.63
N ALA A 768 8.41 -20.50 42.46
CA ALA A 768 9.82 -20.20 42.19
C ALA A 768 10.12 -18.70 42.31
N ILE A 769 9.25 -17.84 41.78
CA ILE A 769 9.41 -16.38 41.85
C ILE A 769 9.39 -15.89 43.30
N CYS A 770 8.50 -16.44 44.16
CA CYS A 770 8.42 -16.04 45.56
C CYS A 770 9.52 -16.62 46.47
N SER A 771 10.10 -17.76 46.09
CA SER A 771 11.07 -18.51 46.91
C SER A 771 12.51 -18.34 46.45
N SER A 772 12.73 -17.98 45.18
CA SER A 772 14.02 -18.09 44.49
C SER A 772 14.61 -19.51 44.50
N LEU A 773 13.76 -20.53 44.68
CA LEU A 773 14.13 -21.94 44.66
C LEU A 773 13.58 -22.61 43.38
N GLU A 774 14.29 -23.64 42.93
CA GLU A 774 13.77 -24.53 41.89
C GLU A 774 12.81 -25.58 42.48
N PRO A 775 11.90 -26.17 41.67
CA PRO A 775 11.01 -27.24 42.12
C PRO A 775 11.82 -28.42 42.68
N TYR A 776 11.43 -28.94 43.85
CA TYR A 776 12.14 -30.01 44.55
C TYR A 776 13.61 -29.67 44.86
N SER A 777 13.89 -28.41 45.23
CA SER A 777 15.23 -27.91 45.54
C SER A 777 16.04 -28.84 46.46
N GLY A 778 17.33 -28.99 46.14
CA GLY A 778 18.26 -29.85 46.89
C GLY A 778 18.11 -31.35 46.64
N THR A 779 17.24 -31.77 45.72
CA THR A 779 17.04 -33.18 45.33
C THR A 779 17.65 -33.44 43.94
N ASP A 780 18.28 -34.59 43.75
CA ASP A 780 18.81 -35.00 42.45
C ASP A 780 17.70 -35.40 41.46
N ILE A 781 17.93 -35.18 40.16
CA ILE A 781 16.91 -35.37 39.10
C ILE A 781 16.24 -36.76 39.16
N PRO A 782 16.96 -37.89 39.34
CA PRO A 782 16.33 -39.20 39.45
C PRO A 782 15.34 -39.31 40.62
N ALA A 783 15.69 -38.82 41.82
CA ALA A 783 14.78 -38.85 42.95
C ALA A 783 13.63 -37.85 42.81
N VAL A 784 13.84 -36.72 42.13
CA VAL A 784 12.75 -35.79 41.76
C VAL A 784 11.66 -36.51 40.97
N PHE A 785 12.02 -37.32 39.99
CA PHE A 785 11.04 -38.06 39.19
C PHE A 785 10.25 -39.08 40.03
N SER A 786 10.89 -39.74 40.99
CA SER A 786 10.19 -40.62 41.94
C SER A 786 9.21 -39.85 42.84
N ARG A 787 9.60 -38.66 43.31
CA ARG A 787 8.72 -37.78 44.10
C ARG A 787 7.52 -37.29 43.29
N ILE A 788 7.74 -36.88 42.05
CA ILE A 788 6.67 -36.48 41.12
C ILE A 788 5.72 -37.65 40.86
N ALA A 789 6.23 -38.86 40.60
CA ALA A 789 5.41 -40.05 40.40
C ALA A 789 4.55 -40.41 41.62
N ASN A 790 5.07 -40.13 42.83
CA ASN A 790 4.34 -40.28 44.10
C ASN A 790 3.39 -39.11 44.40
N LYS A 791 3.24 -38.15 43.48
CA LYS A 791 2.40 -36.94 43.60
C LYS A 791 2.83 -35.99 44.72
N ASP A 792 4.11 -36.00 45.09
CA ASP A 792 4.66 -34.99 46.01
C ASP A 792 4.52 -33.59 45.40
N LYS A 793 4.18 -32.61 46.24
CA LYS A 793 4.16 -31.21 45.82
C LYS A 793 5.59 -30.70 45.52
N PRO A 794 5.76 -29.79 44.55
CA PRO A 794 7.09 -29.32 44.16
C PRO A 794 7.79 -28.45 45.21
N TYR A 795 7.01 -27.81 46.08
CA TYR A 795 7.49 -26.96 47.17
C TYR A 795 6.76 -27.28 48.46
N SER A 796 7.33 -26.87 49.58
CA SER A 796 6.70 -26.86 50.90
C SER A 796 6.12 -25.47 51.19
N ARG A 797 5.12 -25.40 52.08
CA ARG A 797 4.48 -24.12 52.43
C ARG A 797 5.45 -23.07 53.01
N GLY A 798 6.51 -23.52 53.66
CA GLY A 798 7.55 -22.64 54.20
C GLY A 798 8.45 -22.00 53.14
N ASP A 799 8.47 -22.52 51.91
CA ASP A 799 9.34 -22.06 50.84
C ASP A 799 8.78 -20.80 50.17
N CYS A 800 7.44 -20.65 50.12
CA CYS A 800 6.79 -19.49 49.52
C CYS A 800 6.48 -18.42 50.57
N SER A 801 7.15 -17.28 50.46
CA SER A 801 6.99 -16.14 51.36
C SER A 801 5.59 -15.52 51.32
N HIS A 802 4.85 -15.66 50.22
CA HIS A 802 3.55 -15.01 50.01
C HIS A 802 2.36 -16.00 50.11
N ARG A 803 1.53 -15.85 51.14
CA ARG A 803 0.41 -16.76 51.43
C ARG A 803 -0.65 -16.85 50.33
N GLY A 804 -1.00 -15.73 49.68
CA GLY A 804 -1.95 -15.68 48.56
C GLY A 804 -1.47 -16.50 47.36
N VAL A 805 -0.28 -16.17 46.84
CA VAL A 805 0.41 -16.94 45.79
C VAL A 805 0.53 -18.43 46.12
N TRP A 806 0.88 -18.80 47.36
CA TRP A 806 0.92 -20.21 47.77
C TRP A 806 -0.43 -20.92 47.58
N ASN A 807 -1.54 -20.30 48.02
CA ASN A 807 -2.86 -20.91 47.90
C ASN A 807 -3.25 -21.13 46.44
N ILE A 808 -2.87 -20.21 45.53
CA ILE A 808 -3.11 -20.34 44.09
C ILE A 808 -2.24 -21.48 43.52
N ALA A 809 -0.94 -21.50 43.83
CA ALA A 809 -0.02 -22.55 43.39
C ALA A 809 -0.48 -23.95 43.86
N GLU A 810 -0.96 -24.07 45.11
CA GLU A 810 -1.47 -25.32 45.67
C GLU A 810 -2.69 -25.84 44.91
N ARG A 811 -3.56 -24.96 44.42
CA ARG A 811 -4.72 -25.33 43.59
C ARG A 811 -4.31 -25.69 42.15
N LEU A 812 -3.29 -25.04 41.61
CA LEU A 812 -2.68 -25.41 40.34
C LEU A 812 -1.99 -26.79 40.39
N TRP A 813 -1.54 -27.22 41.58
CA TRP A 813 -1.00 -28.57 41.84
C TRP A 813 -2.04 -29.58 42.34
N GLY A 814 -3.31 -29.40 41.96
CA GLY A 814 -4.39 -30.32 42.32
C GLY A 814 -4.04 -31.79 42.07
N ALA A 815 -4.46 -32.67 43.00
CA ALA A 815 -4.13 -34.10 42.98
C ALA A 815 -4.75 -34.84 41.79
N SER A 816 -5.86 -34.33 41.26
CA SER A 816 -6.45 -34.69 39.98
C SER A 816 -6.38 -33.53 38.99
N ILE A 817 -6.32 -33.86 37.70
CA ILE A 817 -6.31 -32.91 36.59
C ILE A 817 -7.53 -31.97 36.65
N ILE A 818 -8.70 -32.50 37.00
CA ILE A 818 -9.97 -31.75 37.10
C ILE A 818 -10.05 -30.81 38.31
N ASP A 819 -9.17 -30.99 39.30
CA ASP A 819 -9.16 -30.14 40.49
C ASP A 819 -8.35 -28.86 40.27
N ARG A 820 -7.59 -28.78 39.17
CA ARG A 820 -6.74 -27.64 38.84
C ARG A 820 -7.60 -26.49 38.33
N ILE A 821 -7.40 -25.32 38.93
CA ILE A 821 -8.05 -24.08 38.49
C ILE A 821 -7.55 -23.64 37.12
N SER A 822 -8.40 -22.98 36.33
CA SER A 822 -8.00 -22.41 35.05
C SER A 822 -6.97 -21.28 35.22
N ALA A 823 -6.25 -20.96 34.14
CA ALA A 823 -5.35 -19.82 34.13
C ALA A 823 -6.10 -18.49 34.35
N SER A 824 -7.30 -18.33 33.79
CA SER A 824 -8.13 -17.13 33.97
C SER A 824 -8.64 -16.95 35.40
N ASP A 825 -9.00 -18.03 36.10
CA ASP A 825 -9.42 -17.96 37.50
C ASP A 825 -8.22 -17.70 38.42
N ALA A 826 -7.08 -18.35 38.17
CA ALA A 826 -5.83 -18.06 38.88
C ALA A 826 -5.40 -16.59 38.70
N LEU A 827 -5.53 -16.04 37.48
CA LEU A 827 -5.25 -14.64 37.18
C LEU A 827 -6.19 -13.68 37.93
N ARG A 828 -7.50 -13.99 37.99
CA ARG A 828 -8.47 -13.17 38.73
C ARG A 828 -8.17 -13.14 40.23
N GLU A 829 -7.72 -14.26 40.79
CA GLU A 829 -7.37 -14.36 42.19
C GLU A 829 -6.06 -13.67 42.53
N ILE A 830 -5.02 -13.82 41.68
CA ILE A 830 -3.71 -13.21 41.96
C ILE A 830 -3.77 -11.68 41.97
N ALA A 831 -4.61 -11.08 41.12
CA ALA A 831 -4.87 -9.65 41.07
C ALA A 831 -5.46 -9.07 42.37
N GLN A 832 -6.07 -9.90 43.21
CA GLN A 832 -6.59 -9.48 44.52
C GLN A 832 -5.49 -9.38 45.58
N TYR A 833 -4.32 -9.97 45.33
CA TYR A 833 -3.21 -10.03 46.28
C TYR A 833 -2.04 -9.11 45.91
N ILE A 834 -2.07 -8.52 44.70
CA ILE A 834 -1.01 -7.65 44.16
C ILE A 834 -1.29 -6.15 44.45
N ASN A 835 -2.55 -5.79 44.70
CA ASN A 835 -2.92 -4.52 45.35
C ASN A 835 -2.66 -4.60 46.86
#